data_AF-A0A938UZA4-F1
#
_entry.id   AF-A0A938UZA4-F1
#
_cell.length_a   1.000
_cell.length_b   1.000
_cell.length_c   1.000
_cell.angle_alpha   90.00
_cell.angle_beta   90.00
_cell.angle_gamma   90.00
#
_symmetry.space_group_name_H-M   'P 1'
#
loop_
_entity.id
_entity.type
_entity.pdbx_description
1 polymer ?
#
loop_
_entity_poly.entity_id
_entity_poly.type
_entity_poly.pdbx_seq_one_letter_code
_entity_poly.pdbx_strand_id
1 'polypeptide(L)'
;MRWTEAIWGGIFLAALVSCGGNDGKSAADTADIPGDAAAVDAAVDAAPDIAADVAVDVTDLGRGGDVAEDVAEDVPPDGVEPDVVWPLPPLPTQPPLATPADPLAGTGIESCALFKEERCEGGKLRTCDLYDPASNQFVDAPDPLLKRAYLFDRWRDLYNSPDGQAVDRDFAVPVPPGTPESEWSKPESFSGYWGSGDGGIWTGWSTVASILRYSQTGTEADYQRMEQQVRDMVTLYDVTGVPGYLCRFHYLLLPEGAPNDTEHILRWENSTTLGSHDRPVADPVNTPNLPKIYTEGIVDKDGKVWKGKPMWHGRPSIDQNTGPMTSLPMAYSLLKDEALKERIVHHLTCYLKRLKRVELVNLQSNPELIEGLMAYFSVGELSFDPGDIDLTKLDRIVGYVHVQINTKNEATFDKSCPDHVAMEPWRVVDAAADTFFGDMLSLVMDMDTDAEGPNQIDHYYWPSIRGGDAMHLMHLATMAYYLTGDEQYREFLYEELVGNIDTVAVVHTAGAFNLPKFCKKFFGDQITFGPWWDFIHLLGDCDLKTEVQKAFHNEMWDKLVKVAGNVDFDIMYAGALPPEIATDREQALAYGLDQLAWMGGNGGLPAGAPDDAAYLDEPRRSYTTTPEMILAATPDGITAECPTQHDVDVCTAKVEVMGIDLGNLTGWSTFKCSGGEYECEVTPGQCVRMEASGPLPVHLRNHTDYLWQRDPFELGSGAGFPGQRQFAGSDYSVPYWNARRYGFIQEGSGQVLAWRDEGTCE
;
A
#
# COMPACT_ATOMS: atom_id res chain seq x y z
N MET A 1 38.21 -5.26 -17.17
CA MET A 1 37.26 -6.36 -16.85
C MET A 1 36.80 -6.33 -15.39
N ARG A 2 37.59 -5.87 -14.42
CA ARG A 2 37.16 -5.70 -13.00
C ARG A 2 36.30 -4.46 -12.67
N TRP A 3 35.72 -3.78 -13.67
CA TRP A 3 34.99 -2.51 -13.50
C TRP A 3 33.48 -2.62 -13.76
N THR A 4 33.02 -3.78 -14.22
CA THR A 4 31.60 -4.06 -14.53
C THR A 4 30.95 -5.06 -13.57
N GLU A 5 31.73 -5.83 -12.81
CA GLU A 5 31.24 -6.84 -11.84
C GLU A 5 30.78 -6.21 -10.52
N ALA A 6 31.29 -5.02 -10.27
CA ALA A 6 31.16 -4.34 -9.01
C ALA A 6 29.82 -3.55 -8.97
N ILE A 7 29.46 -2.87 -10.07
CA ILE A 7 28.32 -1.91 -10.14
C ILE A 7 26.98 -2.54 -9.72
N TRP A 8 26.86 -3.85 -9.87
CA TRP A 8 25.60 -4.58 -9.66
C TRP A 8 25.48 -5.23 -8.27
N GLY A 9 26.59 -5.47 -7.58
CA GLY A 9 26.59 -6.05 -6.23
C GLY A 9 25.95 -5.13 -5.19
N GLY A 10 26.10 -3.81 -5.34
CA GLY A 10 25.41 -2.89 -4.46
C GLY A 10 24.00 -2.48 -4.93
N ILE A 11 23.65 -2.65 -6.22
CA ILE A 11 22.25 -2.57 -6.66
C ILE A 11 21.42 -3.65 -5.96
N PHE A 12 22.00 -4.84 -5.72
CA PHE A 12 21.35 -5.88 -4.92
C PHE A 12 21.12 -5.48 -3.47
N LEU A 13 22.14 -4.90 -2.80
CA LEU A 13 22.01 -4.42 -1.43
C LEU A 13 20.98 -3.28 -1.32
N ALA A 14 20.93 -2.40 -2.32
CA ALA A 14 19.85 -1.43 -2.47
C ALA A 14 18.49 -2.08 -2.74
N ALA A 15 18.41 -3.16 -3.52
CA ALA A 15 17.16 -3.88 -3.78
C ALA A 15 16.69 -4.74 -2.57
N LEU A 16 17.60 -5.25 -1.74
CA LEU A 16 17.26 -5.98 -0.52
C LEU A 16 16.62 -5.08 0.53
N VAL A 17 16.95 -3.79 0.55
CA VAL A 17 16.60 -2.88 1.66
C VAL A 17 15.79 -1.65 1.20
N SER A 18 15.69 -1.36 -0.09
CA SER A 18 14.73 -0.36 -0.57
C SER A 18 13.29 -0.83 -0.29
N CYS A 19 12.57 -0.01 0.46
CA CYS A 19 11.13 -0.17 0.69
C CYS A 19 10.40 0.08 -0.64
N GLY A 20 9.84 -0.98 -1.23
CA GLY A 20 8.96 -0.88 -2.39
C GLY A 20 9.67 -0.36 -3.65
N GLY A 21 9.02 -0.55 -4.80
CA GLY A 21 9.57 -0.22 -6.11
C GLY A 21 10.29 1.13 -6.10
N ASN A 22 11.59 1.10 -6.42
CA ASN A 22 12.20 2.28 -6.99
C ASN A 22 11.56 2.41 -8.38
N ASP A 23 10.40 3.07 -8.44
CA ASP A 23 9.81 3.55 -9.69
C ASP A 23 10.82 4.53 -10.28
N GLY A 24 11.82 3.95 -10.95
CA GLY A 24 12.94 4.66 -11.51
C GLY A 24 12.39 5.62 -12.54
N LYS A 25 12.37 6.91 -12.21
CA LYS A 25 12.22 8.06 -13.11
C LYS A 25 11.78 7.69 -14.54
N SER A 26 10.55 7.23 -14.70
CA SER A 26 9.85 7.24 -15.96
C SER A 26 8.79 8.33 -15.88
N ALA A 27 9.25 9.58 -15.96
CA ALA A 27 8.40 10.70 -16.37
C ALA A 27 7.80 10.52 -17.79
N ALA A 28 7.93 9.32 -18.38
CA ALA A 28 7.44 8.93 -19.69
C ALA A 28 6.37 7.82 -19.65
N ASP A 29 6.22 7.05 -18.56
CA ASP A 29 5.20 5.97 -18.47
C ASP A 29 4.00 6.33 -17.56
N THR A 30 4.03 7.52 -16.95
CA THR A 30 2.85 8.16 -16.33
C THR A 30 2.19 9.17 -17.27
N ALA A 31 2.41 9.07 -18.58
CA ALA A 31 1.76 9.96 -19.56
C ALA A 31 0.37 9.43 -19.94
N ASP A 32 -0.55 9.43 -18.97
CA ASP A 32 -1.94 9.00 -19.14
C ASP A 32 -2.84 10.11 -19.74
N ILE A 33 -2.27 11.05 -20.50
CA ILE A 33 -3.02 12.02 -21.32
C ILE A 33 -2.53 11.95 -22.77
N PRO A 34 -3.38 11.54 -23.73
CA PRO A 34 -3.16 11.84 -25.13
C PRO A 34 -3.73 13.23 -25.46
N GLY A 35 -2.86 14.22 -25.66
CA GLY A 35 -3.15 15.38 -26.52
C GLY A 35 -3.17 16.77 -25.88
N ASP A 36 -2.26 17.62 -26.36
CA ASP A 36 -2.24 19.10 -26.38
C ASP A 36 -2.06 19.90 -25.07
N ALA A 37 -0.80 20.01 -24.62
CA ALA A 37 -0.24 21.29 -24.14
C ALA A 37 1.28 21.34 -24.37
N ALA A 38 1.75 22.51 -24.82
CA ALA A 38 3.05 22.71 -25.44
C ALA A 38 4.27 22.71 -24.50
N ALA A 39 5.39 22.29 -25.09
CA ALA A 39 6.76 22.18 -24.60
C ALA A 39 7.34 23.36 -23.80
N VAL A 40 8.25 23.03 -22.86
CA VAL A 40 9.42 23.85 -22.52
C VAL A 40 10.64 22.94 -22.36
N ASP A 41 11.49 22.92 -23.39
CA ASP A 41 12.84 22.32 -23.41
C ASP A 41 13.85 23.20 -22.67
N ALA A 42 14.86 22.59 -22.02
CA ALA A 42 16.19 23.19 -21.85
C ALA A 42 17.31 22.16 -21.62
N ALA A 43 17.94 21.76 -22.75
CA ALA A 43 19.36 21.55 -23.01
C ALA A 43 20.31 20.96 -21.93
N VAL A 44 20.91 19.81 -22.27
CA VAL A 44 22.09 19.19 -21.66
C VAL A 44 23.30 19.45 -22.57
N ASP A 45 24.41 19.95 -22.02
CA ASP A 45 25.71 20.06 -22.71
C ASP A 45 26.85 19.49 -21.86
N ALA A 46 27.83 18.92 -22.55
CA ALA A 46 28.85 18.00 -22.06
C ALA A 46 30.11 18.64 -21.41
N ALA A 47 30.88 17.75 -20.73
CA ALA A 47 32.09 17.91 -19.91
C ALA A 47 33.28 18.70 -20.53
N PRO A 48 34.37 19.02 -19.77
CA PRO A 48 35.47 18.06 -19.61
C PRO A 48 36.37 18.15 -18.33
N ASP A 49 37.13 17.07 -18.14
CA ASP A 49 38.39 16.79 -17.40
C ASP A 49 39.14 17.92 -16.66
N ILE A 50 39.54 17.67 -15.39
CA ILE A 50 40.84 18.09 -14.81
C ILE A 50 41.35 17.05 -13.79
N ALA A 51 42.60 16.64 -13.96
CA ALA A 51 43.40 15.81 -13.06
C ALA A 51 44.17 16.64 -12.00
N ALA A 52 44.46 16.03 -10.84
CA ALA A 52 45.80 15.87 -10.25
C ALA A 52 45.81 15.77 -8.70
N ASP A 53 46.48 14.72 -8.22
CA ASP A 53 47.36 14.59 -7.05
C ASP A 53 47.08 15.35 -5.75
N VAL A 54 46.85 14.59 -4.66
CA VAL A 54 47.62 14.77 -3.41
C VAL A 54 47.78 13.41 -2.71
N ALA A 55 49.04 13.00 -2.53
CA ALA A 55 49.44 11.90 -1.67
C ALA A 55 49.38 12.32 -0.20
N VAL A 56 48.84 11.45 0.68
CA VAL A 56 49.21 11.46 2.10
C VAL A 56 49.47 10.02 2.55
N ASP A 57 50.74 9.81 2.85
CA ASP A 57 51.35 8.70 3.55
C ASP A 57 50.89 8.70 5.02
N VAL A 58 50.25 7.63 5.48
CA VAL A 58 50.22 7.29 6.90
C VAL A 58 50.55 5.81 7.06
N THR A 59 51.73 5.63 7.62
CA THR A 59 52.36 4.40 8.04
C THR A 59 51.77 3.90 9.35
N ASP A 60 51.87 2.58 9.53
CA ASP A 60 52.15 1.90 10.79
C ASP A 60 51.03 1.79 11.84
N LEU A 61 50.31 0.66 11.82
CA LEU A 61 49.96 -0.06 13.05
C LEU A 61 50.13 -1.57 12.83
N GLY A 62 51.19 -2.10 13.43
CA GLY A 62 51.53 -3.51 13.40
C GLY A 62 50.66 -4.42 14.27
N ARG A 63 50.56 -5.66 13.77
CA ARG A 63 51.06 -6.88 14.40
C ARG A 63 50.34 -7.39 15.67
N GLY A 64 49.69 -8.54 15.50
CA GLY A 64 50.03 -9.74 16.29
C GLY A 64 48.86 -10.56 16.79
N GLY A 65 48.87 -11.87 16.49
CA GLY A 65 48.11 -12.85 17.26
C GLY A 65 47.77 -14.14 16.52
N ASP A 66 48.77 -14.95 16.17
CA ASP A 66 48.60 -16.35 15.75
C ASP A 66 47.90 -17.16 16.87
N VAL A 67 46.83 -17.88 16.55
CA VAL A 67 46.29 -18.96 17.40
C VAL A 67 46.23 -20.22 16.56
N ALA A 68 46.93 -21.24 17.05
CA ALA A 68 47.17 -22.52 16.40
C ALA A 68 45.93 -23.41 16.37
N GLU A 69 45.80 -24.12 15.25
CA GLU A 69 44.91 -25.26 15.01
C GLU A 69 45.25 -26.43 15.93
N ASP A 70 44.23 -27.01 16.55
CA ASP A 70 44.26 -28.40 17.04
C ASP A 70 43.04 -29.13 16.47
N VAL A 71 43.31 -29.97 15.46
CA VAL A 71 42.36 -30.86 14.80
C VAL A 71 42.28 -32.15 15.62
N ALA A 72 41.11 -32.42 16.22
CA ALA A 72 40.83 -33.69 16.89
C ALA A 72 40.00 -34.60 15.97
N GLU A 73 40.46 -35.86 15.86
CA GLU A 73 39.98 -36.91 14.97
C GLU A 73 38.53 -37.38 15.23
N ASP A 74 37.87 -37.73 14.12
CA ASP A 74 36.52 -38.29 13.98
C ASP A 74 36.22 -39.53 14.83
N VAL A 75 35.16 -39.46 15.63
CA VAL A 75 34.42 -40.62 16.14
C VAL A 75 33.01 -40.56 15.53
N PRO A 76 32.56 -41.54 14.72
CA PRO A 76 31.19 -41.55 14.24
C PRO A 76 30.26 -41.99 15.38
N PRO A 77 29.26 -41.18 15.77
CA PRO A 77 28.28 -41.63 16.76
C PRO A 77 27.28 -42.59 16.09
N ASP A 78 27.47 -43.89 16.32
CA ASP A 78 26.44 -44.90 16.12
C ASP A 78 25.31 -44.65 17.14
N GLY A 79 24.23 -44.03 16.69
CA GLY A 79 23.02 -43.82 17.49
C GLY A 79 22.26 -42.56 17.13
N VAL A 80 21.82 -42.42 15.89
CA VAL A 80 20.78 -41.42 15.56
C VAL A 80 19.49 -41.92 16.19
N GLU A 81 19.15 -41.38 17.37
CA GLU A 81 17.81 -41.54 17.93
C GLU A 81 16.80 -41.10 16.86
N PRO A 82 15.72 -41.86 16.62
CA PRO A 82 14.72 -41.46 15.63
C PRO A 82 14.26 -40.04 15.96
N ASP A 83 14.30 -39.14 14.95
CA ASP A 83 13.93 -37.73 15.09
C ASP A 83 12.62 -37.63 15.85
N VAL A 84 12.69 -37.09 17.08
CA VAL A 84 11.51 -36.85 17.89
C VAL A 84 10.78 -35.70 17.22
N VAL A 85 9.77 -36.03 16.42
CA VAL A 85 8.87 -35.04 15.82
C VAL A 85 8.06 -34.41 16.95
N TRP A 86 8.48 -33.20 17.35
CA TRP A 86 7.72 -32.42 18.33
C TRP A 86 6.44 -31.91 17.66
N PRO A 87 5.27 -32.05 18.31
CA PRO A 87 4.04 -31.54 17.73
C PRO A 87 4.13 -30.01 17.57
N LEU A 88 3.70 -29.51 16.40
CA LEU A 88 3.67 -28.06 16.15
C LEU A 88 2.80 -27.33 17.19
N PRO A 89 3.21 -26.13 17.61
CA PRO A 89 2.41 -25.29 18.49
C PRO A 89 0.99 -25.09 17.92
N PRO A 90 -0.04 -24.97 18.78
CA PRO A 90 -1.37 -24.61 18.30
C PRO A 90 -1.36 -23.19 17.74
N LEU A 91 -2.01 -22.99 16.58
CA LEU A 91 -2.25 -21.67 15.99
C LEU A 91 -3.73 -21.31 16.16
N PRO A 92 -4.14 -20.71 17.29
CA PRO A 92 -5.51 -20.25 17.44
C PRO A 92 -5.75 -19.09 16.48
N THR A 93 -6.77 -19.23 15.63
CA THR A 93 -7.25 -18.18 14.74
C THR A 93 -8.70 -17.85 15.04
N GLN A 94 -9.12 -16.64 14.70
CA GLN A 94 -10.48 -16.17 14.90
C GLN A 94 -10.89 -15.20 13.78
N PRO A 95 -12.19 -15.04 13.50
CA PRO A 95 -12.66 -14.00 12.61
C PRO A 95 -12.17 -12.63 13.10
N PRO A 96 -11.55 -11.81 12.22
CA PRO A 96 -11.17 -10.45 12.60
C PRO A 96 -12.39 -9.61 13.01
N LEU A 97 -13.58 -9.92 12.48
CA LEU A 97 -14.82 -9.21 12.73
C LEU A 97 -15.97 -10.16 13.10
N ALA A 98 -16.81 -9.72 14.02
CA ALA A 98 -18.06 -10.40 14.33
C ALA A 98 -19.15 -10.03 13.31
N THR A 99 -20.01 -10.98 12.97
CA THR A 99 -21.19 -10.71 12.14
C THR A 99 -22.18 -9.82 12.90
N PRO A 100 -22.52 -8.62 12.39
CA PRO A 100 -23.49 -7.74 13.02
C PRO A 100 -24.92 -8.30 12.85
N ALA A 101 -25.82 -7.89 13.76
CA ALA A 101 -27.26 -8.11 13.58
C ALA A 101 -27.86 -6.97 12.75
N ASP A 102 -28.81 -7.27 11.88
CA ASP A 102 -29.56 -6.26 11.13
C ASP A 102 -30.57 -5.54 12.05
N PRO A 103 -30.38 -4.25 12.35
CA PRO A 103 -31.27 -3.51 13.25
C PRO A 103 -32.64 -3.21 12.62
N LEU A 104 -32.80 -3.38 11.30
CA LEU A 104 -34.06 -3.17 10.59
C LEU A 104 -34.84 -4.47 10.36
N ALA A 105 -34.26 -5.63 10.67
CA ALA A 105 -34.91 -6.92 10.49
C ALA A 105 -36.26 -6.98 11.23
N GLY A 106 -37.34 -7.24 10.47
CA GLY A 106 -38.70 -7.35 11.00
C GLY A 106 -39.40 -6.03 11.31
N THR A 107 -38.76 -4.87 11.08
CA THR A 107 -39.37 -3.54 11.29
C THR A 107 -40.31 -3.10 10.16
N GLY A 108 -40.14 -3.66 8.97
CA GLY A 108 -40.82 -3.22 7.74
C GLY A 108 -40.21 -1.98 7.09
N ILE A 109 -39.15 -1.42 7.69
CA ILE A 109 -38.31 -0.37 7.08
C ILE A 109 -37.29 -1.03 6.16
N GLU A 110 -37.14 -0.48 4.96
CA GLU A 110 -36.23 -1.01 3.95
C GLU A 110 -34.89 -0.23 3.99
N SER A 111 -33.78 -0.96 4.15
CA SER A 111 -32.43 -0.39 4.10
C SER A 111 -32.05 0.09 2.70
N CYS A 112 -31.11 1.02 2.61
CA CYS A 112 -30.51 1.51 1.37
C CYS A 112 -29.01 1.75 1.55
N ALA A 113 -28.23 1.73 0.46
CA ALA A 113 -26.77 1.77 0.54
C ALA A 113 -26.17 3.16 0.27
N LEU A 114 -26.82 3.96 -0.57
CA LEU A 114 -26.27 5.23 -1.06
C LEU A 114 -26.98 6.41 -0.40
N PHE A 115 -26.28 7.12 0.47
CA PHE A 115 -26.83 8.27 1.19
C PHE A 115 -27.37 9.33 0.23
N LYS A 116 -28.59 9.82 0.47
CA LYS A 116 -29.32 10.78 -0.39
C LYS A 116 -29.56 10.32 -1.83
N GLU A 117 -29.46 9.02 -2.10
CA GLU A 117 -30.01 8.46 -3.34
C GLU A 117 -31.52 8.68 -3.39
N GLU A 118 -32.04 9.04 -4.56
CA GLU A 118 -33.47 9.20 -4.79
C GLU A 118 -33.94 8.15 -5.80
N ARG A 119 -35.13 7.59 -5.57
CA ARG A 119 -35.79 6.72 -6.55
C ARG A 119 -37.28 7.01 -6.63
N CYS A 120 -37.83 6.79 -7.81
CA CYS A 120 -39.27 6.81 -8.04
C CYS A 120 -39.79 5.38 -8.17
N GLU A 121 -40.56 4.90 -7.20
CA GLU A 121 -41.11 3.55 -7.20
C GLU A 121 -42.61 3.58 -6.90
N GLY A 122 -43.43 3.06 -7.83
CA GLY A 122 -44.89 3.04 -7.68
C GLY A 122 -45.52 4.43 -7.56
N GLY A 123 -44.92 5.45 -8.17
CA GLY A 123 -45.37 6.85 -8.09
C GLY A 123 -45.02 7.55 -6.77
N LYS A 124 -44.18 6.94 -5.93
CA LYS A 124 -43.66 7.54 -4.70
C LYS A 124 -42.19 7.92 -4.86
N LEU A 125 -41.86 9.15 -4.50
CA LEU A 125 -40.48 9.60 -4.37
C LEU A 125 -39.97 9.08 -3.03
N ARG A 126 -38.85 8.35 -3.05
CA ARG A 126 -38.17 7.88 -1.84
C ARG A 126 -36.73 8.35 -1.86
N THR A 127 -36.22 8.75 -0.71
CA THR A 127 -34.84 9.19 -0.52
C THR A 127 -34.16 8.32 0.52
N CYS A 128 -32.96 7.85 0.23
CA CYS A 128 -32.14 7.10 1.17
C CYS A 128 -31.58 8.05 2.23
N ASP A 129 -32.01 7.90 3.48
CA ASP A 129 -31.68 8.84 4.55
C ASP A 129 -31.36 8.14 5.87
N LEU A 130 -30.79 8.90 6.80
CA LEU A 130 -30.42 8.42 8.13
C LEU A 130 -31.66 8.13 8.97
N TYR A 131 -31.73 6.91 9.48
CA TYR A 131 -32.79 6.40 10.33
C TYR A 131 -32.19 5.86 11.63
N ASP A 132 -32.81 6.19 12.74
CA ASP A 132 -32.45 5.70 14.07
C ASP A 132 -33.46 4.61 14.51
N PRO A 133 -33.07 3.33 14.49
CA PRO A 133 -33.92 2.23 14.93
C PRO A 133 -34.31 2.32 16.41
N ALA A 134 -33.50 2.96 17.26
CA ALA A 134 -33.79 3.07 18.69
C ALA A 134 -34.95 4.04 18.96
N SER A 135 -35.04 5.14 18.21
CA SER A 135 -36.13 6.11 18.31
C SER A 135 -37.25 5.89 17.28
N ASN A 136 -37.05 5.00 16.31
CA ASN A 136 -37.95 4.73 15.19
C ASN A 136 -38.29 5.99 14.38
N GLN A 137 -37.27 6.80 14.09
CA GLN A 137 -37.41 8.10 13.39
C GLN A 137 -36.25 8.32 12.41
N PHE A 138 -36.53 9.09 11.36
CA PHE A 138 -35.48 9.65 10.52
C PHE A 138 -34.78 10.80 11.23
N VAL A 139 -33.48 10.95 10.98
CA VAL A 139 -32.61 11.90 11.66
C VAL A 139 -32.49 13.17 10.79
N ASP A 140 -33.15 14.25 11.21
CA ASP A 140 -33.12 15.51 10.46
C ASP A 140 -31.79 16.28 10.61
N ALA A 141 -31.07 16.06 11.72
CA ALA A 141 -29.78 16.69 12.02
C ALA A 141 -28.75 15.61 12.42
N PRO A 142 -28.13 14.93 11.44
CA PRO A 142 -27.18 13.86 11.71
C PRO A 142 -25.89 14.40 12.34
N ASP A 143 -25.19 13.52 13.08
CA ASP A 143 -23.84 13.81 13.54
C ASP A 143 -22.95 14.20 12.34
N PRO A 144 -22.15 15.29 12.43
CA PRO A 144 -21.35 15.77 11.31
C PRO A 144 -20.34 14.74 10.78
N LEU A 145 -19.72 13.93 11.64
CA LEU A 145 -18.75 12.93 11.20
C LEU A 145 -19.44 11.75 10.52
N LEU A 146 -20.58 11.31 11.07
CA LEU A 146 -21.40 10.28 10.43
C LEU A 146 -21.89 10.72 9.04
N LYS A 147 -22.43 11.93 8.94
CA LYS A 147 -22.87 12.51 7.66
C LYS A 147 -21.72 12.52 6.65
N ARG A 148 -20.53 12.95 7.07
CA ARG A 148 -19.34 13.00 6.22
C ARG A 148 -18.91 11.61 5.76
N ALA A 149 -18.92 10.62 6.64
CA ALA A 149 -18.57 9.24 6.28
C ALA A 149 -19.48 8.71 5.16
N TYR A 150 -20.79 8.96 5.29
CA TYR A 150 -21.76 8.58 4.27
C TYR A 150 -21.62 9.35 2.94
N LEU A 151 -21.23 10.63 2.97
CA LEU A 151 -20.94 11.41 1.76
C LEU A 151 -19.71 10.87 1.03
N PHE A 152 -18.64 10.57 1.76
CA PHE A 152 -17.42 10.00 1.19
C PHE A 152 -17.63 8.60 0.61
N ASP A 153 -18.36 7.73 1.33
CA ASP A 153 -18.78 6.43 0.79
C ASP A 153 -19.64 6.58 -0.48
N ARG A 154 -20.58 7.53 -0.49
CA ARG A 154 -21.44 7.82 -1.66
C ARG A 154 -20.60 8.23 -2.88
N TRP A 155 -19.71 9.21 -2.74
CA TRP A 155 -18.93 9.68 -3.88
C TRP A 155 -17.97 8.61 -4.38
N ARG A 156 -17.42 7.80 -3.47
CA ARG A 156 -16.63 6.65 -3.84
C ARG A 156 -17.40 5.72 -4.76
N ASP A 157 -18.58 5.29 -4.33
CA ASP A 157 -19.42 4.33 -5.06
C ASP A 157 -19.93 4.89 -6.39
N LEU A 158 -20.29 6.18 -6.45
CA LEU A 158 -20.85 6.79 -7.65
C LEU A 158 -19.81 7.19 -8.69
N TYR A 159 -18.62 7.63 -8.26
CA TYR A 159 -17.73 8.40 -9.13
C TYR A 159 -16.29 7.90 -9.15
N ASN A 160 -15.85 7.15 -8.13
CA ASN A 160 -14.47 6.71 -7.96
C ASN A 160 -14.34 5.18 -7.90
N SER A 161 -15.36 4.42 -8.28
CA SER A 161 -15.32 2.95 -8.37
C SER A 161 -15.75 2.40 -9.75
N PRO A 162 -15.29 2.97 -10.89
CA PRO A 162 -15.58 2.44 -12.21
C PRO A 162 -15.14 0.98 -12.31
N ASP A 163 -15.98 0.15 -12.93
CA ASP A 163 -15.73 -1.29 -13.05
C ASP A 163 -15.44 -1.99 -11.69
N GLY A 164 -15.85 -1.40 -10.56
CA GLY A 164 -15.56 -1.91 -9.21
C GLY A 164 -14.17 -1.57 -8.66
N GLN A 165 -13.36 -0.78 -9.40
CA GLN A 165 -11.97 -0.46 -9.04
C GLN A 165 -11.88 0.95 -8.46
N ALA A 166 -11.27 1.10 -7.28
CA ALA A 166 -11.09 2.41 -6.67
C ALA A 166 -10.00 3.21 -7.39
N VAL A 167 -10.39 4.34 -8.01
CA VAL A 167 -9.50 5.19 -8.82
C VAL A 167 -9.82 6.67 -8.68
N ASP A 168 -8.89 7.52 -9.10
CA ASP A 168 -9.07 8.97 -9.13
C ASP A 168 -9.86 9.40 -10.36
N ARG A 169 -10.76 10.37 -10.18
CA ARG A 169 -11.58 10.93 -11.25
C ARG A 169 -11.00 12.26 -11.71
N ASP A 170 -10.67 12.37 -12.98
CA ASP A 170 -10.20 13.62 -13.58
C ASP A 170 -11.35 14.37 -14.28
N PHE A 171 -11.26 15.70 -14.23
CA PHE A 171 -12.20 16.62 -14.83
C PHE A 171 -11.59 17.32 -16.05
N ALA A 172 -12.42 17.59 -17.05
CA ALA A 172 -12.05 18.32 -18.26
C ALA A 172 -11.72 19.80 -17.98
N VAL A 173 -12.23 20.35 -16.88
CA VAL A 173 -11.98 21.72 -16.43
C VAL A 173 -11.81 21.75 -14.91
N PRO A 174 -11.03 22.72 -14.36
CA PRO A 174 -10.95 22.95 -12.93
C PRO A 174 -12.33 23.06 -12.27
N VAL A 175 -12.57 22.30 -11.19
CA VAL A 175 -13.76 22.41 -10.35
C VAL A 175 -13.44 23.25 -9.11
N PRO A 176 -14.00 24.47 -8.98
CA PRO A 176 -13.79 25.31 -7.81
C PRO A 176 -14.37 24.67 -6.52
N PRO A 177 -13.79 24.98 -5.35
CA PRO A 177 -14.41 24.65 -4.07
C PRO A 177 -15.84 25.18 -3.96
N GLY A 178 -16.74 24.42 -3.34
CA GLY A 178 -18.16 24.75 -3.18
C GLY A 178 -19.03 24.44 -4.40
N THR A 179 -18.46 23.88 -5.47
CA THR A 179 -19.25 23.52 -6.65
C THR A 179 -20.23 22.38 -6.30
N PRO A 180 -21.54 22.51 -6.57
CA PRO A 180 -22.53 21.49 -6.22
C PRO A 180 -22.34 20.17 -6.97
N GLU A 181 -22.71 19.05 -6.35
CA GLU A 181 -22.68 17.71 -6.98
C GLU A 181 -23.38 17.69 -8.34
N SER A 182 -24.56 18.30 -8.45
CA SER A 182 -25.30 18.42 -9.71
C SER A 182 -24.56 19.14 -10.84
N GLU A 183 -23.47 19.84 -10.55
CA GLU A 183 -22.65 20.55 -11.54
C GLU A 183 -21.39 19.78 -11.89
N TRP A 184 -20.60 19.35 -10.91
CA TRP A 184 -19.33 18.65 -11.18
C TRP A 184 -19.50 17.18 -11.56
N SER A 185 -20.62 16.54 -11.21
CA SER A 185 -20.88 15.14 -11.56
C SER A 185 -21.33 14.95 -13.01
N LYS A 186 -21.64 16.05 -13.71
CA LYS A 186 -22.09 16.03 -15.11
C LYS A 186 -21.12 15.25 -16.00
N PRO A 187 -21.62 14.43 -16.93
CA PRO A 187 -20.75 13.69 -17.86
C PRO A 187 -19.80 14.59 -18.65
N GLU A 188 -20.21 15.81 -19.00
CA GLU A 188 -19.37 16.76 -19.75
C GLU A 188 -18.19 17.30 -18.94
N SER A 189 -18.23 17.17 -17.61
CA SER A 189 -17.13 17.56 -16.72
C SER A 189 -16.06 16.49 -16.61
N PHE A 190 -16.33 15.23 -16.98
CA PHE A 190 -15.40 14.12 -16.88
C PHE A 190 -14.37 14.12 -18.01
N SER A 191 -13.09 13.92 -17.69
CA SER A 191 -12.03 13.70 -18.69
C SER A 191 -11.53 12.27 -18.73
N GLY A 192 -11.46 11.59 -17.58
CA GLY A 192 -10.97 10.22 -17.49
C GLY A 192 -10.70 9.77 -16.07
N TYR A 193 -10.13 8.58 -15.96
CA TYR A 193 -9.67 8.01 -14.69
C TYR A 193 -8.15 8.02 -14.62
N TRP A 194 -7.63 8.32 -13.43
CA TRP A 194 -6.20 8.29 -13.11
C TRP A 194 -5.93 7.37 -11.91
N GLY A 195 -4.66 7.04 -11.70
CA GLY A 195 -4.23 6.29 -10.51
C GLY A 195 -4.64 4.81 -10.53
N SER A 196 -5.14 4.32 -11.67
CA SER A 196 -5.52 2.91 -11.85
C SER A 196 -4.34 1.96 -11.66
N GLY A 197 -3.11 2.43 -11.85
CA GLY A 197 -1.89 1.67 -11.53
C GLY A 197 -1.88 1.11 -10.10
N ASP A 198 -2.56 1.75 -9.15
CA ASP A 198 -2.63 1.30 -7.75
C ASP A 198 -4.01 0.74 -7.37
N GLY A 199 -4.79 0.36 -8.38
CA GLY A 199 -6.16 -0.16 -8.23
C GLY A 199 -6.25 -1.32 -7.25
N GLY A 200 -5.30 -2.27 -7.26
CA GLY A 200 -5.26 -3.37 -6.29
C GLY A 200 -5.17 -2.93 -4.82
N ILE A 201 -4.40 -1.87 -4.54
CA ILE A 201 -4.24 -1.30 -3.19
C ILE A 201 -5.54 -0.61 -2.77
N TRP A 202 -5.99 0.34 -3.58
CA TRP A 202 -7.07 1.25 -3.20
C TRP A 202 -8.44 0.59 -3.26
N THR A 203 -8.63 -0.40 -4.14
CA THR A 203 -9.83 -1.24 -4.14
C THR A 203 -9.88 -2.05 -2.84
N GLY A 204 -8.74 -2.58 -2.38
CA GLY A 204 -8.64 -3.24 -1.08
C GLY A 204 -9.02 -2.33 0.08
N TRP A 205 -8.46 -1.12 0.18
CA TRP A 205 -8.80 -0.17 1.24
C TRP A 205 -10.24 0.35 1.18
N SER A 206 -10.79 0.51 -0.02
CA SER A 206 -12.20 0.83 -0.22
C SER A 206 -13.10 -0.30 0.28
N THR A 207 -12.70 -1.54 0.03
CA THR A 207 -13.35 -2.76 0.54
C THR A 207 -13.26 -2.81 2.07
N VAL A 208 -12.12 -2.47 2.68
CA VAL A 208 -11.97 -2.35 4.15
C VAL A 208 -12.97 -1.34 4.71
N ALA A 209 -13.13 -0.16 4.12
CA ALA A 209 -14.11 0.82 4.56
C ALA A 209 -15.54 0.26 4.55
N SER A 210 -15.89 -0.50 3.50
CA SER A 210 -17.21 -1.10 3.33
C SER A 210 -17.47 -2.25 4.31
N ILE A 211 -16.45 -3.06 4.60
CA ILE A 211 -16.48 -4.10 5.64
C ILE A 211 -16.70 -3.46 7.01
N LEU A 212 -15.91 -2.43 7.35
CA LEU A 212 -16.01 -1.75 8.63
C LEU A 212 -17.39 -1.09 8.78
N ARG A 213 -17.89 -0.40 7.76
CA ARG A 213 -19.26 0.15 7.78
C ARG A 213 -20.30 -0.93 8.04
N TYR A 214 -20.30 -2.02 7.26
CA TYR A 214 -21.25 -3.11 7.46
C TYR A 214 -21.17 -3.66 8.88
N SER A 215 -19.97 -3.84 9.43
CA SER A 215 -19.79 -4.33 10.80
C SER A 215 -20.45 -3.45 11.87
N GLN A 216 -20.69 -2.17 11.57
CA GLN A 216 -21.32 -1.21 12.47
C GLN A 216 -22.80 -0.98 12.20
N THR A 217 -23.24 -1.10 10.95
CA THR A 217 -24.63 -0.83 10.56
C THR A 217 -25.50 -2.09 10.51
N GLY A 218 -24.92 -3.23 10.14
CA GLY A 218 -25.58 -4.54 10.07
C GLY A 218 -26.71 -4.67 9.04
N THR A 219 -27.04 -3.62 8.29
CA THR A 219 -28.19 -3.63 7.37
C THR A 219 -27.95 -4.53 6.16
N GLU A 220 -29.02 -5.09 5.60
CA GLU A 220 -28.94 -5.90 4.39
C GLU A 220 -28.39 -5.12 3.18
N ALA A 221 -28.70 -3.82 3.04
CA ALA A 221 -28.14 -3.00 1.97
C ALA A 221 -26.62 -2.81 2.12
N ASP A 222 -26.12 -2.61 3.34
CA ASP A 222 -24.67 -2.50 3.58
C ASP A 222 -23.96 -3.85 3.44
N TYR A 223 -24.63 -4.95 3.76
CA TYR A 223 -24.14 -6.30 3.46
C TYR A 223 -23.93 -6.48 1.94
N GLN A 224 -24.94 -6.15 1.13
CA GLN A 224 -24.88 -6.28 -0.34
C GLN A 224 -23.80 -5.38 -0.94
N ARG A 225 -23.67 -4.15 -0.43
CA ARG A 225 -22.61 -3.21 -0.81
C ARG A 225 -21.22 -3.76 -0.50
N MET A 226 -21.02 -4.29 0.71
CA MET A 226 -19.75 -4.92 1.12
C MET A 226 -19.44 -6.14 0.26
N GLU A 227 -20.41 -7.02 0.06
CA GLU A 227 -20.26 -8.23 -0.76
C GLU A 227 -19.89 -7.88 -2.21
N GLN A 228 -20.48 -6.85 -2.80
CA GLN A 228 -20.13 -6.38 -4.13
C GLN A 228 -18.67 -5.92 -4.20
N GLN A 229 -18.18 -5.13 -3.24
CA GLN A 229 -16.78 -4.69 -3.26
C GLN A 229 -15.80 -5.85 -3.05
N VAL A 230 -16.18 -6.87 -2.27
CA VAL A 230 -15.38 -8.10 -2.17
C VAL A 230 -15.35 -8.85 -3.50
N ARG A 231 -16.47 -8.90 -4.23
CA ARG A 231 -16.51 -9.46 -5.59
C ARG A 231 -15.57 -8.69 -6.52
N ASP A 232 -15.60 -7.36 -6.47
CA ASP A 232 -14.76 -6.50 -7.30
C ASP A 232 -13.26 -6.70 -7.01
N MET A 233 -12.89 -6.79 -5.73
CA MET A 233 -11.52 -7.12 -5.32
C MET A 233 -11.08 -8.50 -5.84
N VAL A 234 -11.95 -9.51 -5.80
CA VAL A 234 -11.64 -10.84 -6.35
C VAL A 234 -11.58 -10.84 -7.88
N THR A 235 -12.35 -9.97 -8.55
CA THR A 235 -12.30 -9.82 -10.02
C THR A 235 -10.91 -9.44 -10.51
N LEU A 236 -10.14 -8.66 -9.74
CA LEU A 236 -8.74 -8.33 -10.05
C LEU A 236 -7.82 -9.56 -10.13
N TYR A 237 -8.19 -10.67 -9.50
CA TYR A 237 -7.53 -11.96 -9.72
C TYR A 237 -8.14 -12.72 -10.91
N ASP A 238 -9.47 -12.76 -11.01
CA ASP A 238 -10.15 -13.54 -12.05
C ASP A 238 -9.81 -13.09 -13.48
N VAL A 239 -9.62 -11.78 -13.70
CA VAL A 239 -9.29 -11.22 -15.02
C VAL A 239 -7.95 -11.71 -15.56
N THR A 240 -7.03 -12.11 -14.67
CA THR A 240 -5.71 -12.62 -15.08
C THR A 240 -5.79 -14.05 -15.61
N GLY A 241 -6.80 -14.81 -15.18
CA GLY A 241 -6.93 -16.25 -15.42
C GLY A 241 -5.81 -17.08 -14.77
N VAL A 242 -5.05 -16.50 -13.83
CA VAL A 242 -3.93 -17.15 -13.14
C VAL A 242 -4.21 -17.10 -11.62
N PRO A 243 -4.61 -18.22 -10.98
CA PRO A 243 -4.99 -18.21 -9.57
C PRO A 243 -3.88 -17.67 -8.66
N GLY A 244 -4.15 -16.63 -7.87
CA GLY A 244 -3.16 -16.02 -6.98
C GLY A 244 -2.27 -14.97 -7.64
N TYR A 245 -2.50 -14.63 -8.91
CA TYR A 245 -1.83 -13.52 -9.58
C TYR A 245 -2.82 -12.36 -9.73
N LEU A 246 -2.57 -11.26 -9.02
CA LEU A 246 -3.39 -10.05 -9.03
C LEU A 246 -3.00 -9.15 -10.21
N CYS A 247 -3.95 -8.57 -10.94
CA CYS A 247 -3.64 -7.45 -11.84
C CYS A 247 -3.55 -6.12 -11.08
N ARG A 248 -2.79 -5.15 -11.59
CA ARG A 248 -2.83 -3.78 -11.06
C ARG A 248 -4.21 -3.15 -11.29
N PHE A 249 -4.74 -3.32 -12.50
CA PHE A 249 -6.09 -2.92 -12.91
C PHE A 249 -6.54 -3.64 -14.18
N HIS A 250 -7.82 -3.57 -14.49
CA HIS A 250 -8.41 -3.94 -15.79
C HIS A 250 -9.14 -2.78 -16.46
N TYR A 251 -9.22 -2.83 -17.79
CA TYR A 251 -9.79 -1.77 -18.61
C TYR A 251 -10.35 -2.32 -19.95
N LEU A 252 -11.18 -1.53 -20.62
CA LEU A 252 -11.69 -1.83 -21.96
C LEU A 252 -10.93 -1.01 -23.01
N LEU A 253 -10.19 -1.68 -23.90
CA LEU A 253 -9.51 -1.05 -25.03
C LEU A 253 -10.47 -0.90 -26.22
N LEU A 254 -10.85 0.33 -26.55
CA LEU A 254 -11.81 0.65 -27.60
C LEU A 254 -11.14 1.16 -28.89
N PRO A 255 -11.81 1.03 -30.04
CA PRO A 255 -11.40 1.72 -31.26
C PRO A 255 -11.44 3.24 -31.08
N GLU A 256 -10.57 3.95 -31.81
CA GLU A 256 -10.52 5.40 -31.82
C GLU A 256 -11.88 6.05 -32.15
N GLY A 257 -12.23 7.10 -31.41
CA GLY A 257 -13.51 7.82 -31.56
C GLY A 257 -14.72 7.17 -30.87
N ALA A 258 -14.53 6.06 -30.16
CA ALA A 258 -15.56 5.53 -29.26
C ALA A 258 -15.86 6.55 -28.13
N PRO A 259 -17.11 6.62 -27.63
CA PRO A 259 -17.48 7.53 -26.57
C PRO A 259 -16.69 7.26 -25.28
N ASN A 260 -16.39 8.33 -24.54
CA ASN A 260 -15.89 8.23 -23.18
C ASN A 260 -17.08 8.07 -22.22
N ASP A 261 -17.04 7.03 -21.39
CA ASP A 261 -18.10 6.66 -20.46
C ASP A 261 -17.62 6.88 -19.02
N THR A 262 -18.46 7.50 -18.20
CA THR A 262 -18.11 7.85 -16.82
C THR A 262 -18.19 6.67 -15.86
N GLU A 263 -18.63 5.49 -16.27
CA GLU A 263 -18.79 4.32 -15.40
C GLU A 263 -17.67 3.27 -15.59
N HIS A 264 -16.79 3.48 -16.58
CA HIS A 264 -15.85 2.46 -17.06
C HIS A 264 -14.43 2.99 -17.23
N ILE A 265 -13.43 2.13 -16.99
CA ILE A 265 -12.03 2.45 -17.29
C ILE A 265 -11.77 2.13 -18.77
N LEU A 266 -11.68 3.18 -19.58
CA LEU A 266 -11.54 3.07 -21.04
C LEU A 266 -10.15 3.51 -21.51
N ARG A 267 -9.65 2.82 -22.54
CA ARG A 267 -8.43 3.17 -23.28
C ARG A 267 -8.71 3.11 -24.78
N TRP A 268 -7.90 3.74 -25.63
CA TRP A 268 -8.14 3.76 -27.09
C TRP A 268 -6.91 3.35 -27.90
N GLU A 269 -7.12 2.50 -28.92
CA GLU A 269 -6.07 1.80 -29.69
C GLU A 269 -4.92 2.67 -30.24
N ASN A 270 -5.18 3.93 -30.61
CA ASN A 270 -4.13 4.81 -31.17
C ASN A 270 -3.51 5.76 -30.15
N SER A 271 -4.14 5.88 -28.98
CA SER A 271 -3.74 6.81 -27.92
C SER A 271 -3.04 6.11 -26.76
N THR A 272 -3.19 4.78 -26.68
CA THR A 272 -2.63 3.93 -25.63
C THR A 272 -1.50 3.08 -26.19
N THR A 273 -0.30 3.27 -25.66
CA THR A 273 0.81 2.36 -25.91
C THR A 273 0.64 1.12 -25.02
N LEU A 274 0.34 -0.02 -25.63
CA LEU A 274 0.30 -1.28 -24.88
C LEU A 274 1.73 -1.73 -24.57
N GLY A 275 2.06 -1.79 -23.28
CA GLY A 275 3.32 -2.29 -22.78
C GLY A 275 3.37 -3.82 -22.74
N SER A 276 4.51 -4.38 -22.36
CA SER A 276 4.67 -5.83 -22.17
C SER A 276 3.94 -6.38 -20.95
N HIS A 277 3.30 -5.51 -20.17
CA HIS A 277 2.47 -5.88 -19.02
C HIS A 277 0.96 -5.89 -19.35
N ASP A 278 0.53 -5.40 -20.52
CA ASP A 278 -0.88 -5.39 -20.92
C ASP A 278 -1.29 -6.69 -21.61
N ARG A 279 -2.33 -7.34 -21.11
CA ARG A 279 -2.80 -8.64 -21.60
C ARG A 279 -4.30 -8.66 -21.85
N PRO A 280 -4.77 -9.43 -22.85
CA PRO A 280 -6.19 -9.72 -22.96
C PRO A 280 -6.69 -10.47 -21.72
N VAL A 281 -7.92 -10.16 -21.30
CA VAL A 281 -8.69 -11.11 -20.46
C VAL A 281 -8.97 -12.34 -21.31
N ALA A 282 -8.56 -13.52 -20.83
CA ALA A 282 -8.55 -14.74 -21.64
C ALA A 282 -9.97 -15.27 -21.98
N ASP A 283 -10.91 -15.15 -21.04
CA ASP A 283 -12.28 -15.62 -21.18
C ASP A 283 -13.30 -14.63 -20.59
N PRO A 284 -13.46 -13.44 -21.21
CA PRO A 284 -14.26 -12.36 -20.64
C PRO A 284 -15.76 -12.70 -20.53
N VAL A 285 -16.25 -13.72 -21.25
CA VAL A 285 -17.65 -14.17 -21.17
C VAL A 285 -17.92 -14.93 -19.87
N ASN A 286 -16.91 -15.66 -19.37
CA ASN A 286 -17.05 -16.48 -18.17
C ASN A 286 -16.32 -15.89 -16.95
N THR A 287 -15.57 -14.80 -17.10
CA THR A 287 -14.98 -14.05 -15.98
C THR A 287 -16.10 -13.50 -15.09
N PRO A 288 -16.21 -13.95 -13.82
CA PRO A 288 -17.24 -13.48 -12.90
C PRO A 288 -17.15 -11.97 -12.68
N ASN A 289 -18.31 -11.31 -12.57
CA ASN A 289 -18.44 -9.89 -12.26
C ASN A 289 -17.73 -8.92 -13.23
N LEU A 290 -17.22 -9.41 -14.38
CA LEU A 290 -16.69 -8.51 -15.40
C LEU A 290 -17.83 -7.63 -15.95
N PRO A 291 -17.63 -6.30 -16.07
CA PRO A 291 -18.70 -5.41 -16.52
C PRO A 291 -19.19 -5.80 -17.91
N LYS A 292 -20.52 -5.83 -18.11
CA LYS A 292 -21.12 -6.35 -19.36
C LYS A 292 -20.60 -5.65 -20.61
N ILE A 293 -20.27 -4.35 -20.50
CA ILE A 293 -19.72 -3.55 -21.60
C ILE A 293 -18.43 -4.15 -22.20
N TYR A 294 -17.68 -4.92 -21.43
CA TYR A 294 -16.47 -5.61 -21.88
C TYR A 294 -16.78 -6.69 -22.94
N THR A 295 -18.01 -7.23 -22.95
CA THR A 295 -18.45 -8.21 -23.96
C THR A 295 -19.52 -7.64 -24.91
N GLU A 296 -20.36 -6.74 -24.41
CA GLU A 296 -21.50 -6.15 -25.12
C GLU A 296 -21.13 -4.87 -25.89
N GLY A 297 -20.06 -4.17 -25.53
CA GLY A 297 -19.64 -2.90 -26.13
C GLY A 297 -20.51 -1.71 -25.73
N ILE A 298 -20.04 -0.50 -26.07
CA ILE A 298 -20.71 0.75 -25.74
C ILE A 298 -21.66 1.14 -26.88
N VAL A 299 -22.89 1.54 -26.58
CA VAL A 299 -23.81 2.08 -27.59
C VAL A 299 -23.76 3.59 -27.55
N ASP A 300 -23.38 4.23 -28.66
CA ASP A 300 -23.38 5.69 -28.73
C ASP A 300 -24.78 6.27 -28.99
N LYS A 301 -24.85 7.61 -28.95
CA LYS A 301 -26.09 8.37 -29.20
C LYS A 301 -26.74 8.12 -30.57
N ASP A 302 -25.97 7.62 -31.55
CA ASP A 302 -26.44 7.32 -32.90
C ASP A 302 -26.82 5.84 -33.06
N GLY A 303 -26.76 5.06 -31.96
CA GLY A 303 -27.09 3.64 -31.91
C GLY A 303 -25.98 2.72 -32.43
N LYS A 304 -24.77 3.24 -32.68
CA LYS A 304 -23.62 2.43 -33.08
C LYS A 304 -23.03 1.74 -31.86
N VAL A 305 -22.79 0.44 -31.98
CA VAL A 305 -22.13 -0.37 -30.96
C VAL A 305 -20.62 -0.37 -31.19
N TRP A 306 -19.88 0.12 -30.20
CA TRP A 306 -18.42 0.14 -30.15
C TRP A 306 -17.93 -1.06 -29.33
N LYS A 307 -17.44 -2.08 -30.03
CA LYS A 307 -16.84 -3.25 -29.39
C LYS A 307 -15.38 -2.97 -29.06
N GLY A 308 -14.98 -3.23 -27.83
CA GLY A 308 -13.59 -3.16 -27.38
C GLY A 308 -13.00 -4.53 -27.09
N LYS A 309 -11.75 -4.53 -26.66
CA LYS A 309 -11.01 -5.69 -26.16
C LYS A 309 -10.82 -5.54 -24.65
N PRO A 310 -11.36 -6.46 -23.83
CA PRO A 310 -11.05 -6.57 -22.41
C PRO A 310 -9.55 -6.76 -22.16
N MET A 311 -8.95 -5.90 -21.35
CA MET A 311 -7.52 -5.93 -21.02
C MET A 311 -7.30 -5.86 -19.50
N TRP A 312 -6.16 -6.36 -19.06
CA TRP A 312 -5.64 -6.16 -17.71
C TRP A 312 -4.15 -5.84 -17.74
N HIS A 313 -3.69 -5.10 -16.74
CA HIS A 313 -2.30 -4.70 -16.58
C HIS A 313 -1.62 -5.51 -15.48
N GLY A 314 -0.51 -6.16 -15.81
CA GLY A 314 0.31 -6.95 -14.87
C GLY A 314 1.25 -6.11 -14.03
N ARG A 315 2.41 -6.69 -13.65
CA ARG A 315 3.40 -6.04 -12.78
C ARG A 315 2.84 -5.58 -11.42
N PRO A 316 2.05 -6.40 -10.71
CA PRO A 316 1.62 -6.05 -9.36
C PRO A 316 2.86 -5.90 -8.47
N SER A 317 3.01 -4.77 -7.79
CA SER A 317 3.98 -4.66 -6.71
C SER A 317 3.47 -5.45 -5.49
N ILE A 318 4.35 -5.61 -4.50
CA ILE A 318 4.00 -6.12 -3.18
C ILE A 318 2.85 -5.31 -2.56
N ASP A 319 2.82 -4.01 -2.80
CA ASP A 319 1.86 -3.08 -2.24
C ASP A 319 0.44 -3.42 -2.70
N GLN A 320 0.24 -3.73 -3.99
CA GLN A 320 -1.08 -4.11 -4.52
C GLN A 320 -1.66 -5.35 -3.83
N ASN A 321 -0.81 -6.25 -3.32
CA ASN A 321 -1.28 -7.43 -2.60
C ASN A 321 -1.69 -7.12 -1.14
N THR A 322 -1.29 -5.99 -0.56
CA THR A 322 -1.68 -5.62 0.81
C THR A 322 -3.17 -5.27 0.94
N GLY A 323 -3.77 -4.74 -0.12
CA GLY A 323 -5.21 -4.51 -0.23
C GLY A 323 -6.04 -5.79 0.00
N PRO A 324 -5.86 -6.85 -0.81
CA PRO A 324 -6.53 -8.14 -0.59
C PRO A 324 -6.09 -8.84 0.69
N MET A 325 -4.80 -8.74 1.08
CA MET A 325 -4.32 -9.31 2.34
C MET A 325 -5.04 -8.73 3.57
N THR A 326 -5.41 -7.45 3.54
CA THR A 326 -6.16 -6.84 4.64
C THR A 326 -7.66 -7.11 4.52
N SER A 327 -8.25 -6.84 3.35
CA SER A 327 -9.71 -6.83 3.18
C SER A 327 -10.36 -8.22 3.16
N LEU A 328 -9.77 -9.20 2.48
CA LEU A 328 -10.39 -10.50 2.26
C LEU A 328 -10.48 -11.39 3.52
N PRO A 329 -9.47 -11.49 4.41
CA PRO A 329 -9.64 -12.22 5.67
C PRO A 329 -10.68 -11.57 6.58
N MET A 330 -10.76 -10.23 6.62
CA MET A 330 -11.80 -9.52 7.35
C MET A 330 -13.21 -9.85 6.83
N ALA A 331 -13.38 -9.90 5.51
CA ALA A 331 -14.67 -10.16 4.87
C ALA A 331 -15.12 -11.62 4.99
N TYR A 332 -14.18 -12.57 5.00
CA TYR A 332 -14.47 -13.99 4.79
C TYR A 332 -15.59 -14.54 5.67
N SER A 333 -15.60 -14.20 6.96
CA SER A 333 -16.62 -14.66 7.92
C SER A 333 -17.93 -13.87 7.89
N LEU A 334 -17.93 -12.72 7.24
CA LEU A 334 -19.11 -11.86 7.09
C LEU A 334 -19.93 -12.27 5.85
N LEU A 335 -19.30 -12.91 4.87
CA LEU A 335 -19.93 -13.33 3.62
C LEU A 335 -20.92 -14.49 3.82
N LYS A 336 -22.06 -14.39 3.14
CA LYS A 336 -23.07 -15.47 3.05
C LYS A 336 -22.87 -16.32 1.78
N ASP A 337 -22.20 -15.80 0.75
CA ASP A 337 -21.92 -16.54 -0.50
C ASP A 337 -20.70 -17.44 -0.35
N GLU A 338 -20.95 -18.75 -0.24
CA GLU A 338 -19.90 -19.78 -0.16
C GLU A 338 -19.06 -19.89 -1.44
N ALA A 339 -19.61 -19.61 -2.63
CA ALA A 339 -18.83 -19.65 -3.87
C ALA A 339 -17.83 -18.49 -3.94
N LEU A 340 -18.19 -17.32 -3.40
CA LEU A 340 -17.25 -16.20 -3.27
C LEU A 340 -16.16 -16.52 -2.24
N LYS A 341 -16.52 -17.15 -1.11
CA LYS A 341 -15.55 -17.62 -0.11
C LYS A 341 -14.57 -18.63 -0.69
N GLU A 342 -15.04 -19.59 -1.50
CA GLU A 342 -14.19 -20.54 -2.22
C GLU A 342 -13.20 -19.83 -3.17
N ARG A 343 -13.64 -18.80 -3.89
CA ARG A 343 -12.74 -17.99 -4.75
C ARG A 343 -11.68 -17.24 -3.94
N ILE A 344 -12.04 -16.64 -2.81
CA ILE A 344 -11.09 -15.99 -1.89
C ILE A 344 -10.03 -16.99 -1.43
N VAL A 345 -10.48 -18.15 -0.91
CA VAL A 345 -9.58 -19.22 -0.47
C VAL A 345 -8.67 -19.63 -1.61
N HIS A 346 -9.21 -19.85 -2.81
CA HIS A 346 -8.44 -20.25 -3.98
C HIS A 346 -7.33 -19.24 -4.31
N HIS A 347 -7.66 -17.95 -4.49
CA HIS A 347 -6.63 -16.99 -4.90
C HIS A 347 -5.59 -16.73 -3.82
N LEU A 348 -5.98 -16.54 -2.56
CA LEU A 348 -5.03 -16.21 -1.49
C LEU A 348 -4.09 -17.37 -1.16
N THR A 349 -4.60 -18.60 -1.17
CA THR A 349 -3.75 -19.79 -0.98
C THR A 349 -2.81 -20.00 -2.17
N CYS A 350 -3.29 -19.81 -3.40
CA CYS A 350 -2.44 -19.91 -4.59
C CYS A 350 -1.38 -18.83 -4.64
N TYR A 351 -1.67 -17.60 -4.18
CA TYR A 351 -0.67 -16.53 -4.08
C TYR A 351 0.52 -16.96 -3.21
N LEU A 352 0.26 -17.43 -1.99
CA LEU A 352 1.30 -17.93 -1.10
C LEU A 352 2.07 -19.11 -1.72
N LYS A 353 1.37 -20.08 -2.32
CA LYS A 353 1.98 -21.25 -2.96
C LYS A 353 2.79 -20.91 -4.22
N ARG A 354 2.52 -19.77 -4.86
CA ARG A 354 3.26 -19.30 -6.04
C ARG A 354 4.59 -18.66 -5.71
N LEU A 355 4.75 -18.15 -4.49
CA LEU A 355 6.02 -17.57 -4.07
C LEU A 355 7.14 -18.63 -4.18
N LYS A 356 8.27 -18.23 -4.73
CA LYS A 356 9.44 -19.07 -4.93
C LYS A 356 10.52 -18.69 -3.93
N ARG A 357 11.03 -19.69 -3.21
CA ARG A 357 12.12 -19.48 -2.25
C ARG A 357 13.43 -19.17 -2.96
N VAL A 358 14.14 -18.16 -2.49
CA VAL A 358 15.50 -17.78 -2.88
C VAL A 358 16.37 -17.78 -1.64
N GLU A 359 17.57 -18.34 -1.74
CA GLU A 359 18.54 -18.32 -0.63
C GLU A 359 19.86 -17.71 -1.06
N LEU A 360 20.46 -16.94 -0.17
CA LEU A 360 21.86 -16.56 -0.23
C LEU A 360 22.55 -17.22 0.95
N VAL A 361 23.60 -18.00 0.70
CA VAL A 361 24.24 -18.87 1.71
C VAL A 361 25.74 -18.61 1.81
N ASN A 362 26.35 -19.09 2.89
CA ASN A 362 27.78 -18.97 3.18
C ASN A 362 28.27 -17.51 3.19
N LEU A 363 27.41 -16.56 3.60
CA LEU A 363 27.72 -15.12 3.59
C LEU A 363 28.99 -14.79 4.38
N GLN A 364 29.27 -15.51 5.46
CA GLN A 364 30.46 -15.32 6.30
C GLN A 364 31.76 -15.72 5.58
N SER A 365 31.66 -16.48 4.50
CA SER A 365 32.80 -16.82 3.63
C SER A 365 33.22 -15.65 2.74
N ASN A 366 32.44 -14.57 2.69
CA ASN A 366 32.73 -13.37 1.92
C ASN A 366 32.72 -12.10 2.83
N PRO A 367 33.84 -11.80 3.50
CA PRO A 367 33.94 -10.65 4.40
C PRO A 367 33.67 -9.30 3.73
N GLU A 368 34.01 -9.15 2.45
CA GLU A 368 33.76 -7.91 1.69
C GLU A 368 32.25 -7.67 1.50
N LEU A 369 31.47 -8.74 1.30
CA LEU A 369 30.01 -8.66 1.23
C LEU A 369 29.40 -8.27 2.58
N ILE A 370 29.87 -8.87 3.68
CA ILE A 370 29.42 -8.51 5.04
C ILE A 370 29.78 -7.05 5.34
N GLU A 371 31.00 -6.62 5.03
CA GLU A 371 31.40 -5.22 5.18
C GLU A 371 30.53 -4.28 4.36
N GLY A 372 30.21 -4.63 3.11
CA GLY A 372 29.31 -3.87 2.26
C GLY A 372 27.87 -3.79 2.80
N LEU A 373 27.33 -4.91 3.31
CA LEU A 373 26.02 -4.96 3.96
C LEU A 373 26.00 -4.08 5.22
N MET A 374 27.07 -4.10 6.01
CA MET A 374 27.20 -3.25 7.19
C MET A 374 27.38 -1.78 6.85
N ALA A 375 28.17 -1.46 5.82
CA ALA A 375 28.30 -0.10 5.32
C ALA A 375 26.94 0.44 4.87
N TYR A 376 26.17 -0.36 4.12
CA TYR A 376 24.81 -0.03 3.71
C TYR A 376 23.91 0.25 4.91
N PHE A 377 23.85 -0.67 5.86
CA PHE A 377 23.01 -0.49 7.04
C PHE A 377 23.44 0.74 7.84
N SER A 378 24.75 0.98 7.97
CA SER A 378 25.29 2.13 8.74
C SER A 378 25.04 3.52 8.12
N VAL A 379 24.52 3.58 6.89
CA VAL A 379 24.22 4.85 6.21
C VAL A 379 22.90 5.47 6.70
N GLY A 380 21.97 4.64 7.18
CA GLY A 380 20.81 5.12 7.93
C GLY A 380 21.10 5.23 9.43
N GLU A 381 20.25 5.96 10.15
CA GLU A 381 20.19 5.84 11.61
C GLU A 381 19.61 4.47 11.98
N LEU A 382 20.46 3.44 12.04
CA LEU A 382 20.04 2.13 12.51
C LEU A 382 19.57 2.23 13.95
N SER A 383 18.30 1.96 14.17
CA SER A 383 17.67 1.95 15.48
C SER A 383 17.35 0.52 15.90
N PHE A 384 18.40 -0.29 16.10
CA PHE A 384 18.26 -1.62 16.68
C PHE A 384 18.13 -1.53 18.20
N ASP A 385 17.15 -2.23 18.75
CA ASP A 385 16.98 -2.40 20.19
C ASP A 385 17.94 -3.46 20.74
N PRO A 386 18.30 -3.37 22.04
CA PRO A 386 19.07 -4.42 22.70
C PRO A 386 18.35 -5.77 22.63
N GLY A 387 18.89 -6.71 21.85
CA GLY A 387 18.32 -8.05 21.67
C GLY A 387 17.79 -8.32 20.26
N ASP A 388 17.75 -7.31 19.39
CA ASP A 388 17.44 -7.51 17.98
C ASP A 388 18.44 -8.44 17.31
N ILE A 389 18.00 -9.05 16.21
CA ILE A 389 18.83 -9.96 15.42
C ILE A 389 20.10 -9.25 14.93
N ASP A 390 21.24 -9.90 15.17
CA ASP A 390 22.53 -9.39 14.72
C ASP A 390 22.75 -9.76 13.25
N LEU A 391 22.40 -8.83 12.36
CA LEU A 391 22.54 -9.00 10.92
C LEU A 391 24.00 -9.30 10.48
N THR A 392 25.01 -8.94 11.27
CA THR A 392 26.42 -9.24 10.98
C THR A 392 26.74 -10.73 11.06
N LYS A 393 25.95 -11.48 11.83
CA LYS A 393 26.16 -12.90 12.09
C LYS A 393 25.36 -13.82 11.18
N LEU A 394 24.56 -13.25 10.27
CA LEU A 394 23.81 -14.03 9.31
C LEU A 394 24.77 -14.70 8.33
N ASP A 395 24.69 -16.02 8.24
CA ASP A 395 25.35 -16.80 7.19
C ASP A 395 24.40 -17.15 6.04
N ARG A 396 23.10 -16.94 6.24
CA ARG A 396 22.04 -17.21 5.26
C ARG A 396 20.98 -16.11 5.26
N ILE A 397 20.60 -15.66 4.06
CA ILE A 397 19.43 -14.81 3.81
C ILE A 397 18.40 -15.64 3.04
N VAL A 398 17.14 -15.58 3.47
CA VAL A 398 16.03 -16.29 2.83
C VAL A 398 15.01 -15.27 2.31
N GLY A 399 14.59 -15.45 1.07
CA GLY A 399 13.56 -14.66 0.41
C GLY A 399 12.51 -15.49 -0.30
N TYR A 400 11.40 -14.86 -0.62
CA TYR A 400 10.26 -15.40 -1.35
C TYR A 400 9.88 -14.43 -2.45
N VAL A 401 9.97 -14.86 -3.70
CA VAL A 401 9.76 -14.01 -4.87
C VAL A 401 8.50 -14.41 -5.65
N HIS A 402 7.77 -13.44 -6.16
CA HIS A 402 6.64 -13.68 -7.05
C HIS A 402 7.10 -13.51 -8.51
N VAL A 403 7.19 -14.62 -9.23
CA VAL A 403 7.66 -14.61 -10.63
C VAL A 403 6.61 -13.96 -11.52
N GLN A 404 7.05 -13.03 -12.35
CA GLN A 404 6.23 -12.27 -13.27
C GLN A 404 5.78 -13.13 -14.45
N ILE A 405 4.53 -12.96 -14.87
CA ILE A 405 4.08 -13.37 -16.21
C ILE A 405 4.37 -12.24 -17.20
N ASN A 406 5.21 -12.49 -18.20
CA ASN A 406 5.62 -11.52 -19.22
C ASN A 406 5.58 -12.10 -20.65
N THR A 407 5.87 -11.25 -21.63
CA THR A 407 5.86 -11.62 -23.06
C THR A 407 6.85 -12.74 -23.40
N LYS A 408 7.90 -12.98 -22.60
CA LYS A 408 8.89 -14.03 -22.84
C LYS A 408 8.51 -15.36 -22.24
N ASN A 409 7.83 -15.37 -21.10
CA ASN A 409 7.51 -16.61 -20.40
C ASN A 409 6.04 -16.99 -20.44
N GLU A 410 5.11 -16.14 -20.93
CA GLU A 410 3.66 -16.39 -20.88
C GLU A 410 3.25 -17.76 -21.46
N ALA A 411 3.90 -18.20 -22.55
CA ALA A 411 3.60 -19.48 -23.20
C ALA A 411 4.04 -20.70 -22.35
N THR A 412 4.97 -20.50 -21.43
CA THR A 412 5.55 -21.54 -20.56
C THR A 412 5.25 -21.33 -19.08
N PHE A 413 4.64 -20.21 -18.71
CA PHE A 413 4.30 -19.87 -17.34
C PHE A 413 3.24 -20.83 -16.83
N ASP A 414 3.47 -21.41 -15.65
CA ASP A 414 2.51 -22.32 -15.04
C ASP A 414 1.30 -21.55 -14.51
N LYS A 415 0.20 -21.60 -15.27
CA LYS A 415 -1.07 -20.95 -14.92
C LYS A 415 -1.90 -21.78 -13.93
N SER A 416 -1.46 -22.97 -13.52
CA SER A 416 -2.11 -23.77 -12.48
C SER A 416 -1.75 -23.27 -11.08
N CYS A 417 -2.59 -23.56 -10.09
CA CYS A 417 -2.25 -23.31 -8.70
C CYS A 417 -1.29 -24.41 -8.21
N PRO A 418 -0.11 -24.07 -7.66
CA PRO A 418 0.79 -25.08 -7.11
C PRO A 418 0.12 -25.84 -5.94
N ASP A 419 0.54 -27.09 -5.71
CA ASP A 419 -0.06 -27.94 -4.66
C ASP A 419 0.43 -27.56 -3.25
N HIS A 420 1.68 -27.11 -3.13
CA HIS A 420 2.38 -26.88 -1.87
C HIS A 420 3.06 -25.51 -1.81
N VAL A 421 3.21 -24.97 -0.60
CA VAL A 421 4.08 -23.80 -0.34
C VAL A 421 5.54 -24.19 -0.61
N ALA A 422 6.31 -23.27 -1.18
CA ALA A 422 7.70 -23.53 -1.55
C ALA A 422 8.62 -23.60 -0.31
N MET A 423 8.92 -24.81 0.17
CA MET A 423 9.90 -25.03 1.25
C MET A 423 11.34 -25.11 0.71
N GLU A 424 11.51 -25.62 -0.51
CA GLU A 424 12.82 -25.80 -1.14
C GLU A 424 13.22 -24.60 -2.00
N PRO A 425 14.51 -24.23 -2.05
CA PRO A 425 14.97 -23.09 -2.83
C PRO A 425 14.79 -23.36 -4.33
N TRP A 426 14.09 -22.45 -5.00
CA TRP A 426 14.09 -22.36 -6.45
C TRP A 426 15.44 -21.85 -6.99
N ARG A 427 16.11 -21.01 -6.19
CA ARG A 427 17.43 -20.45 -6.50
C ARG A 427 18.28 -20.35 -5.23
N VAL A 428 19.55 -20.72 -5.35
CA VAL A 428 20.58 -20.54 -4.31
C VAL A 428 21.72 -19.72 -4.91
N VAL A 429 22.11 -18.66 -4.23
CA VAL A 429 23.30 -17.85 -4.55
C VAL A 429 24.32 -18.10 -3.44
N ASP A 430 25.41 -18.79 -3.78
CA ASP A 430 26.42 -19.19 -2.81
C ASP A 430 27.58 -18.17 -2.76
N ALA A 431 27.74 -17.49 -1.62
CA ALA A 431 28.78 -16.47 -1.45
C ALA A 431 30.21 -17.04 -1.40
N ALA A 432 30.37 -18.35 -1.25
CA ALA A 432 31.65 -19.05 -1.33
C ALA A 432 32.00 -19.51 -2.77
N ALA A 433 31.06 -19.43 -3.72
CA ALA A 433 31.27 -19.91 -5.08
C ALA A 433 32.00 -18.89 -5.97
N ASP A 434 32.83 -19.38 -6.90
CA ASP A 434 33.47 -18.56 -7.93
C ASP A 434 32.45 -17.85 -8.85
N THR A 435 31.22 -18.36 -8.94
CA THR A 435 30.12 -17.78 -9.72
C THR A 435 29.27 -16.77 -8.96
N PHE A 436 29.54 -16.55 -7.67
CA PHE A 436 28.73 -15.71 -6.77
C PHE A 436 28.28 -14.41 -7.42
N PHE A 437 29.21 -13.62 -7.96
CA PHE A 437 28.91 -12.32 -8.59
C PHE A 437 27.99 -12.46 -9.81
N GLY A 438 28.16 -13.51 -10.62
CA GLY A 438 27.32 -13.76 -11.78
C GLY A 438 25.91 -14.18 -11.40
N ASP A 439 25.79 -15.05 -10.41
CA ASP A 439 24.50 -15.54 -9.90
C ASP A 439 23.73 -14.42 -9.18
N MET A 440 24.43 -13.60 -8.40
CA MET A 440 23.90 -12.40 -7.77
C MET A 440 23.41 -11.39 -8.82
N LEU A 441 24.21 -11.10 -9.84
CA LEU A 441 23.83 -10.21 -10.93
C LEU A 441 22.58 -10.73 -11.65
N SER A 442 22.49 -12.04 -11.91
CA SER A 442 21.29 -12.63 -12.51
C SER A 442 20.06 -12.43 -11.65
N LEU A 443 20.17 -12.54 -10.33
CA LEU A 443 19.07 -12.26 -9.42
C LEU A 443 18.65 -10.80 -9.46
N VAL A 444 19.60 -9.86 -9.44
CA VAL A 444 19.32 -8.42 -9.57
C VAL A 444 18.59 -8.09 -10.88
N MET A 445 19.07 -8.64 -12.00
CA MET A 445 18.43 -8.41 -13.31
C MET A 445 17.02 -9.01 -13.37
N ASP A 446 16.78 -10.12 -12.67
CA ASP A 446 15.43 -10.68 -12.58
C ASP A 446 14.51 -9.82 -11.69
N MET A 447 15.05 -9.06 -10.73
CA MET A 447 14.28 -8.10 -9.90
C MET A 447 13.95 -6.79 -10.63
N ASP A 448 14.60 -6.49 -11.77
CA ASP A 448 14.21 -5.39 -12.64
C ASP A 448 12.91 -5.77 -13.36
N THR A 449 11.79 -5.16 -12.95
CA THR A 449 10.45 -5.43 -13.46
C THR A 449 10.22 -5.01 -14.92
N ASP A 450 11.17 -4.32 -15.55
CA ASP A 450 11.08 -3.83 -16.95
C ASP A 450 12.00 -4.57 -17.94
N ALA A 451 12.91 -5.42 -17.47
CA ALA A 451 13.87 -6.15 -18.30
C ALA A 451 13.28 -7.22 -19.26
N GLU A 452 12.03 -7.64 -19.07
CA GLU A 452 11.35 -8.72 -19.83
C GLU A 452 12.12 -10.05 -19.83
N GLY A 453 12.75 -10.43 -18.71
CA GLY A 453 13.47 -11.70 -18.58
C GLY A 453 12.52 -12.90 -18.34
N PRO A 454 12.86 -14.14 -18.73
CA PRO A 454 11.99 -15.29 -18.47
C PRO A 454 11.77 -15.62 -16.99
N ASN A 455 12.70 -15.19 -16.12
CA ASN A 455 12.69 -15.40 -14.67
C ASN A 455 12.38 -14.13 -13.88
N GLN A 456 11.88 -13.11 -14.56
CA GLN A 456 11.63 -11.81 -13.97
C GLN A 456 10.66 -11.90 -12.79
N ILE A 457 10.83 -11.01 -11.83
CA ILE A 457 10.16 -11.00 -10.53
C ILE A 457 9.31 -9.74 -10.47
N ASP A 458 8.04 -9.87 -10.10
CA ASP A 458 7.16 -8.72 -9.85
C ASP A 458 7.49 -8.05 -8.52
N HIS A 459 7.63 -8.86 -7.47
CA HIS A 459 7.97 -8.41 -6.12
C HIS A 459 8.53 -9.54 -5.26
N TYR A 460 9.00 -9.20 -4.07
CA TYR A 460 9.73 -10.10 -3.20
C TYR A 460 9.52 -9.78 -1.72
N TYR A 461 9.66 -10.81 -0.89
CA TYR A 461 9.74 -10.77 0.56
C TYR A 461 11.11 -11.30 1.00
N TRP A 462 11.78 -10.64 1.93
CA TRP A 462 13.04 -11.03 2.57
C TRP A 462 12.84 -11.16 4.09
N PRO A 463 12.03 -12.15 4.54
CA PRO A 463 11.63 -12.28 5.94
C PRO A 463 12.77 -12.59 6.91
N SER A 464 13.97 -12.92 6.42
CA SER A 464 15.15 -13.12 7.27
C SER A 464 15.84 -11.81 7.68
N ILE A 465 15.51 -10.68 7.03
CA ILE A 465 16.16 -9.39 7.29
C ILE A 465 15.19 -8.20 7.35
N ARG A 466 13.99 -8.28 6.75
CA ARG A 466 12.99 -7.20 6.75
C ARG A 466 11.81 -7.56 7.66
N GLY A 467 11.65 -6.83 8.76
CA GLY A 467 10.58 -7.07 9.73
C GLY A 467 9.16 -6.95 9.15
N GLY A 468 8.92 -5.99 8.24
CA GLY A 468 7.64 -5.87 7.54
C GLY A 468 7.29 -7.11 6.68
N ASP A 469 8.28 -7.71 6.03
CA ASP A 469 8.08 -8.92 5.23
C ASP A 469 7.90 -10.17 6.08
N ALA A 470 8.64 -10.26 7.18
CA ALA A 470 8.48 -11.31 8.18
C ALA A 470 7.02 -11.29 8.67
N MET A 471 6.50 -10.11 9.00
CA MET A 471 5.09 -9.93 9.36
C MET A 471 4.14 -10.35 8.22
N HIS A 472 4.35 -9.86 6.99
CA HIS A 472 3.49 -10.19 5.86
C HIS A 472 3.41 -11.70 5.58
N LEU A 473 4.54 -12.42 5.62
CA LEU A 473 4.54 -13.87 5.38
C LEU A 473 3.91 -14.65 6.54
N MET A 474 4.12 -14.21 7.79
CA MET A 474 3.43 -14.81 8.94
C MET A 474 1.91 -14.59 8.85
N HIS A 475 1.46 -13.41 8.42
CA HIS A 475 0.05 -13.11 8.18
C HIS A 475 -0.52 -13.95 7.05
N LEU A 476 0.15 -14.04 5.90
CA LEU A 476 -0.27 -14.87 4.76
C LEU A 476 -0.44 -16.35 5.15
N ALA A 477 0.52 -16.91 5.88
CA ALA A 477 0.45 -18.28 6.37
C ALA A 477 -0.72 -18.49 7.34
N THR A 478 -0.89 -17.58 8.30
CA THR A 478 -1.98 -17.65 9.28
C THR A 478 -3.35 -17.50 8.63
N MET A 479 -3.48 -16.59 7.67
CA MET A 479 -4.69 -16.41 6.88
C MET A 479 -5.01 -17.66 6.06
N ALA A 480 -4.04 -18.23 5.35
CA ALA A 480 -4.25 -19.45 4.59
C ALA A 480 -4.70 -20.62 5.50
N TYR A 481 -4.11 -20.75 6.69
CA TYR A 481 -4.56 -21.71 7.70
C TYR A 481 -5.98 -21.42 8.19
N TYR A 482 -6.31 -20.17 8.50
CA TYR A 482 -7.65 -19.77 8.94
C TYR A 482 -8.72 -20.12 7.90
N LEU A 483 -8.44 -19.88 6.62
CA LEU A 483 -9.38 -20.10 5.52
C LEU A 483 -9.59 -21.58 5.18
N THR A 484 -8.62 -22.45 5.45
CA THR A 484 -8.61 -23.84 4.95
C THR A 484 -8.57 -24.91 6.04
N GLY A 485 -7.96 -24.61 7.18
CA GLY A 485 -7.53 -25.59 8.18
C GLY A 485 -6.42 -26.53 7.71
N ASP A 486 -5.78 -26.28 6.56
CA ASP A 486 -4.73 -27.14 6.00
C ASP A 486 -3.41 -26.97 6.75
N GLU A 487 -2.89 -28.08 7.24
CA GLU A 487 -1.72 -28.15 8.11
C GLU A 487 -0.45 -27.62 7.44
N GLN A 488 -0.34 -27.68 6.11
CA GLN A 488 0.85 -27.20 5.39
C GLN A 488 1.19 -25.73 5.69
N TYR A 489 0.18 -24.91 5.99
CA TYR A 489 0.37 -23.49 6.30
C TYR A 489 0.87 -23.28 7.73
N ARG A 490 0.51 -24.19 8.65
CA ARG A 490 1.02 -24.19 10.02
C ARG A 490 2.44 -24.76 10.07
N GLU A 491 2.74 -25.77 9.25
CA GLU A 491 4.11 -26.26 9.00
C GLU A 491 4.98 -25.13 8.43
N PHE A 492 4.52 -24.44 7.38
CA PHE A 492 5.24 -23.29 6.82
C PHE A 492 5.44 -22.16 7.85
N LEU A 493 4.43 -21.83 8.66
CA LEU A 493 4.58 -20.82 9.69
C LEU A 493 5.59 -21.23 10.77
N TYR A 494 5.44 -22.40 11.38
CA TYR A 494 6.22 -22.74 12.57
C TYR A 494 7.57 -23.38 12.28
N GLU A 495 7.66 -24.24 11.27
CA GLU A 495 8.93 -24.90 10.94
C GLU A 495 9.82 -23.96 10.13
N GLU A 496 9.25 -23.31 9.11
CA GLU A 496 10.03 -22.46 8.21
C GLU A 496 10.18 -21.03 8.72
N LEU A 497 9.08 -20.28 8.82
CA LEU A 497 9.18 -18.85 9.16
C LEU A 497 9.69 -18.64 10.60
N VAL A 498 9.04 -19.25 11.59
CA VAL A 498 9.41 -19.09 13.00
C VAL A 498 10.65 -19.92 13.35
N GLY A 499 10.72 -21.17 12.92
CA GLY A 499 11.78 -22.10 13.34
C GLY A 499 13.11 -21.91 12.59
N ASN A 500 13.05 -21.82 11.26
CA ASN A 500 14.24 -21.82 10.39
C ASN A 500 14.74 -20.41 10.05
N ILE A 501 13.83 -19.43 9.91
CA ILE A 501 14.14 -18.04 9.57
C ILE A 501 14.18 -17.12 10.80
N ASP A 502 13.48 -17.49 11.88
CA ASP A 502 13.29 -16.67 13.09
C ASP A 502 12.55 -15.35 12.82
N THR A 503 11.43 -15.43 12.08
CA THR A 503 10.61 -14.25 11.75
C THR A 503 10.06 -13.51 12.96
N VAL A 504 9.97 -14.16 14.13
CA VAL A 504 9.54 -13.53 15.38
C VAL A 504 10.63 -12.62 15.93
N ALA A 505 11.91 -12.94 15.79
CA ALA A 505 12.98 -11.98 16.09
C ALA A 505 13.08 -10.90 15.01
N VAL A 506 12.95 -11.27 13.73
CA VAL A 506 13.11 -10.32 12.62
C VAL A 506 12.01 -9.27 12.58
N VAL A 507 10.78 -9.56 13.01
CA VAL A 507 9.69 -8.56 13.03
C VAL A 507 10.02 -7.33 13.89
N HIS A 508 10.91 -7.48 14.88
CA HIS A 508 11.44 -6.38 15.71
C HIS A 508 12.46 -5.49 15.00
N THR A 509 12.74 -5.71 13.71
CA THR A 509 13.59 -4.80 12.91
C THR A 509 12.78 -3.90 11.98
N ALA A 510 11.44 -3.98 12.01
CA ALA A 510 10.59 -3.28 11.03
C ALA A 510 10.77 -1.75 11.04
N GLY A 511 11.02 -1.15 12.21
CA GLY A 511 11.28 0.28 12.39
C GLY A 511 12.75 0.63 12.55
N ALA A 512 13.66 -0.36 12.48
CA ALA A 512 15.09 -0.15 12.64
C ALA A 512 15.70 0.71 11.53
N PHE A 513 15.06 0.77 10.36
CA PHE A 513 15.46 1.55 9.20
C PHE A 513 14.56 2.78 9.02
N ASN A 514 14.70 3.76 9.90
CA ASN A 514 13.97 5.03 9.78
C ASN A 514 14.93 6.13 9.33
N LEU A 515 14.60 6.78 8.20
CA LEU A 515 15.36 7.93 7.73
C LEU A 515 14.85 9.23 8.37
N PRO A 516 15.70 10.27 8.47
CA PRO A 516 15.23 11.61 8.84
C PRO A 516 14.06 12.07 7.96
N LYS A 517 13.15 12.86 8.53
CA LYS A 517 11.90 13.29 7.84
C LYS A 517 12.14 13.82 6.41
N PHE A 518 13.19 14.61 6.22
CA PHE A 518 13.52 15.26 4.95
C PHE A 518 13.85 14.31 3.80
N CYS A 519 14.30 13.09 4.11
CA CYS A 519 14.57 12.06 3.10
C CYS A 519 13.85 10.74 3.36
N LYS A 520 12.91 10.72 4.32
CA LYS A 520 12.00 9.60 4.51
C LYS A 520 10.99 9.58 3.36
N LYS A 521 10.80 8.40 2.75
CA LYS A 521 9.62 8.16 1.93
C LYS A 521 8.47 7.78 2.88
N PHE A 522 7.40 8.56 2.86
CA PHE A 522 6.17 8.27 3.61
C PHE A 522 5.24 7.31 2.87
N PHE A 523 5.57 7.01 1.61
CA PHE A 523 4.90 6.00 0.82
C PHE A 523 5.28 4.61 1.36
N GLY A 524 4.29 3.83 1.80
CA GLY A 524 4.49 2.44 2.27
C GLY A 524 4.07 2.15 3.72
N ASP A 525 3.97 3.16 4.59
CA ASP A 525 3.64 2.91 6.01
C ASP A 525 2.26 2.23 6.14
N GLN A 526 1.24 2.81 5.49
CA GLN A 526 -0.14 2.26 5.46
C GLN A 526 -0.21 0.83 4.91
N ILE A 527 0.58 0.55 3.89
CA ILE A 527 0.64 -0.73 3.19
C ILE A 527 1.10 -1.84 4.15
N THR A 528 1.92 -1.50 5.15
CA THR A 528 2.44 -2.47 6.13
C THR A 528 1.56 -2.56 7.38
N PHE A 529 1.14 -1.43 7.98
CA PHE A 529 0.41 -1.50 9.25
C PHE A 529 -1.03 -1.99 9.11
N GLY A 530 -1.66 -1.87 7.94
CA GLY A 530 -3.00 -2.41 7.68
C GLY A 530 -3.05 -3.94 7.81
N PRO A 531 -2.25 -4.68 7.02
CA PRO A 531 -2.10 -6.12 7.16
C PRO A 531 -1.66 -6.55 8.57
N TRP A 532 -0.74 -5.80 9.21
CA TRP A 532 -0.32 -6.09 10.58
C TRP A 532 -1.49 -5.98 11.57
N TRP A 533 -2.28 -4.91 11.45
CA TRP A 533 -3.46 -4.71 12.27
C TRP A 533 -4.48 -5.84 12.09
N ASP A 534 -4.76 -6.26 10.85
CA ASP A 534 -5.63 -7.41 10.59
C ASP A 534 -5.04 -8.71 11.17
N PHE A 535 -3.74 -8.94 11.02
CA PHE A 535 -3.05 -10.12 11.57
C PHE A 535 -3.22 -10.24 13.08
N ILE A 536 -3.12 -9.13 13.82
CA ILE A 536 -3.36 -9.11 15.28
C ILE A 536 -4.79 -9.55 15.61
N HIS A 537 -5.78 -9.16 14.81
CA HIS A 537 -7.19 -9.56 15.03
C HIS A 537 -7.48 -10.98 14.60
N LEU A 538 -6.82 -11.46 13.55
CA LEU A 538 -6.91 -12.82 13.05
C LEU A 538 -6.36 -13.84 14.06
N LEU A 539 -5.31 -13.48 14.80
CA LEU A 539 -4.75 -14.33 15.85
C LEU A 539 -5.66 -14.37 17.09
N GLY A 540 -5.93 -15.58 17.57
CA GLY A 540 -6.41 -15.82 18.92
C GLY A 540 -5.30 -15.61 19.96
N ASP A 541 -5.63 -15.77 21.25
CA ASP A 541 -4.66 -15.57 22.33
C ASP A 541 -3.54 -16.62 22.28
N CYS A 542 -2.32 -16.18 21.99
CA CYS A 542 -1.10 -16.99 21.95
C CYS A 542 0.16 -16.12 22.09
N ASP A 543 1.31 -16.77 22.27
CA ASP A 543 2.60 -16.08 22.40
C ASP A 543 2.95 -15.31 21.12
N LEU A 544 2.68 -15.88 19.94
CA LEU A 544 2.93 -15.21 18.66
C LEU A 544 2.19 -13.87 18.56
N LYS A 545 0.90 -13.82 18.96
CA LYS A 545 0.13 -12.57 18.98
C LYS A 545 0.76 -11.53 19.89
N THR A 546 1.23 -11.96 21.06
CA THR A 546 1.87 -11.07 22.04
C THR A 546 3.15 -10.46 21.47
N GLU A 547 4.00 -11.24 20.80
CA GLU A 547 5.22 -10.71 20.18
C GLU A 547 4.91 -9.78 19.00
N VAL A 548 3.95 -10.14 18.14
CA VAL A 548 3.51 -9.30 17.02
C VAL A 548 2.90 -7.97 17.52
N GLN A 549 2.19 -7.97 18.65
CA GLN A 549 1.68 -6.76 19.28
C GLN A 549 2.79 -5.87 19.87
N LYS A 550 3.80 -6.46 20.51
CA LYS A 550 4.97 -5.72 21.01
C LYS A 550 5.74 -5.07 19.87
N ALA A 551 6.00 -5.81 18.79
CA ALA A 551 6.66 -5.25 17.61
C ALA A 551 5.80 -4.16 16.94
N PHE A 552 4.47 -4.28 16.92
CA PHE A 552 3.60 -3.20 16.43
C PHE A 552 3.74 -1.91 17.27
N HIS A 553 3.95 -2.02 18.57
CA HIS A 553 4.24 -0.87 19.43
C HIS A 553 5.67 -0.33 19.24
N ASN A 554 6.68 -1.17 19.41
CA ASN A 554 8.07 -0.72 19.40
C ASN A 554 8.51 -0.24 18.01
N GLU A 555 8.18 -1.00 16.97
CA GLU A 555 8.66 -0.72 15.62
C GLU A 555 7.76 0.24 14.85
N MET A 556 6.45 -0.02 14.81
CA MET A 556 5.55 0.84 14.03
C MET A 556 5.21 2.12 14.79
N TRP A 557 4.76 2.03 16.03
CA TRP A 557 4.38 3.22 16.79
C TRP A 557 5.58 4.08 17.18
N ASP A 558 6.48 3.56 18.02
CA ASP A 558 7.53 4.37 18.64
C ASP A 558 8.58 4.86 17.64
N LYS A 559 9.00 4.01 16.69
CA LYS A 559 10.04 4.37 15.72
C LYS A 559 9.52 5.05 14.46
N LEU A 560 8.36 4.65 13.93
CA LEU A 560 7.93 5.09 12.59
C LEU A 560 6.80 6.14 12.58
N VAL A 561 5.72 5.93 13.34
CA VAL A 561 4.44 6.61 13.09
C VAL A 561 4.09 7.70 14.11
N LYS A 562 4.53 7.58 15.37
CA LYS A 562 4.18 8.50 16.46
C LYS A 562 4.42 9.98 16.15
N VAL A 563 5.43 10.29 15.34
CA VAL A 563 5.80 11.67 14.95
C VAL A 563 5.12 12.15 13.66
N ALA A 564 4.49 11.26 12.90
CA ALA A 564 3.85 11.56 11.61
C ALA A 564 2.39 12.03 11.74
N GLY A 565 1.76 11.82 12.90
CA GLY A 565 0.36 12.17 13.15
C GLY A 565 -0.59 11.47 12.18
N ASN A 566 -0.53 10.15 12.11
CA ASN A 566 -1.34 9.34 11.20
C ASN A 566 -2.60 8.86 11.92
N VAL A 567 -3.74 9.50 11.64
CA VAL A 567 -5.00 9.25 12.35
C VAL A 567 -5.49 7.82 12.20
N ASP A 568 -5.30 7.21 11.02
CA ASP A 568 -5.72 5.83 10.81
C ASP A 568 -4.90 4.85 11.66
N PHE A 569 -3.58 5.06 11.70
CA PHE A 569 -2.71 4.29 12.60
C PHE A 569 -3.05 4.54 14.08
N ASP A 570 -3.27 5.79 14.49
CA ASP A 570 -3.60 6.13 15.88
C ASP A 570 -4.82 5.33 16.37
N ILE A 571 -5.84 5.22 15.53
CA ILE A 571 -7.06 4.46 15.81
C ILE A 571 -6.79 2.95 15.83
N MET A 572 -6.02 2.43 14.87
CA MET A 572 -5.62 1.01 14.82
C MET A 572 -4.79 0.61 16.05
N TYR A 573 -3.79 1.40 16.39
CA TYR A 573 -2.91 1.21 17.55
C TYR A 573 -3.69 1.24 18.86
N ALA A 574 -4.52 2.27 19.06
CA ALA A 574 -5.33 2.38 20.25
C ALA A 574 -6.37 1.25 20.37
N GLY A 575 -6.90 0.74 19.25
CA GLY A 575 -7.91 -0.31 19.24
C GLY A 575 -7.37 -1.73 19.36
N ALA A 576 -6.22 -2.02 18.73
CA ALA A 576 -5.71 -3.39 18.57
C ALA A 576 -4.78 -3.85 19.69
N LEU A 577 -4.14 -2.92 20.39
CA LEU A 577 -3.17 -3.25 21.43
C LEU A 577 -3.77 -3.18 22.84
N PRO A 578 -3.42 -4.12 23.72
CA PRO A 578 -3.86 -4.06 25.09
C PRO A 578 -3.07 -2.97 25.87
N PRO A 579 -3.64 -2.39 26.95
CA PRO A 579 -3.04 -1.25 27.65
C PRO A 579 -1.64 -1.50 28.23
N GLU A 580 -1.29 -2.75 28.52
CA GLU A 580 0.03 -3.14 29.00
C GLU A 580 1.14 -3.08 27.94
N ILE A 581 0.77 -3.10 26.65
CA ILE A 581 1.70 -2.91 25.52
C ILE A 581 1.63 -1.47 25.01
N ALA A 582 0.42 -0.95 24.77
CA ALA A 582 0.25 0.40 24.20
C ALA A 582 0.30 1.50 25.26
N THR A 583 1.51 1.84 25.72
CA THR A 583 1.72 2.82 26.80
C THR A 583 1.27 4.24 26.46
N ASP A 584 1.23 4.59 25.17
CA ASP A 584 0.77 5.90 24.67
C ASP A 584 -0.66 5.89 24.12
N ARG A 585 -1.42 4.81 24.34
CA ARG A 585 -2.77 4.61 23.77
C ARG A 585 -3.70 5.81 23.93
N GLU A 586 -3.74 6.40 25.12
CA GLU A 586 -4.63 7.54 25.39
C GLU A 586 -4.22 8.80 24.61
N GLN A 587 -2.91 9.03 24.45
CA GLN A 587 -2.39 10.16 23.69
C GLN A 587 -2.67 9.99 22.19
N ALA A 588 -2.37 8.80 21.65
CA ALA A 588 -2.64 8.46 20.25
C ALA A 588 -4.13 8.66 19.93
N LEU A 589 -5.00 8.08 20.75
CA LEU A 589 -6.45 8.17 20.56
C LEU A 589 -6.96 9.62 20.64
N ALA A 590 -6.49 10.39 21.61
CA ALA A 590 -6.89 11.79 21.76
C ALA A 590 -6.51 12.62 20.53
N TYR A 591 -5.29 12.45 20.02
CA TYR A 591 -4.84 13.12 18.79
C TYR A 591 -5.64 12.66 17.57
N GLY A 592 -5.81 11.35 17.39
CA GLY A 592 -6.54 10.78 16.25
C GLY A 592 -7.98 11.28 16.16
N LEU A 593 -8.71 11.30 17.29
CA LEU A 593 -10.10 11.78 17.32
C LEU A 593 -10.21 13.30 17.11
N ASP A 594 -9.29 14.08 17.65
CA ASP A 594 -9.24 15.53 17.40
C ASP A 594 -9.03 15.81 15.91
N GLN A 595 -8.04 15.17 15.29
CA GLN A 595 -7.75 15.37 13.87
C GLN A 595 -8.85 14.84 12.95
N LEU A 596 -9.46 13.69 13.27
CA LEU A 596 -10.57 13.15 12.48
C LEU A 596 -11.75 14.12 12.37
N ALA A 597 -12.00 14.93 13.41
CA ALA A 597 -13.07 15.93 13.38
C ALA A 597 -12.90 16.96 12.25
N TRP A 598 -11.64 17.30 11.97
CA TRP A 598 -11.23 18.25 10.93
C TRP A 598 -10.96 17.60 9.57
N MET A 599 -11.03 16.28 9.47
CA MET A 599 -10.75 15.58 8.23
C MET A 599 -11.95 15.67 7.26
N GLY A 600 -11.74 16.16 6.04
CA GLY A 600 -12.77 16.31 4.99
C GLY A 600 -12.43 17.41 3.99
N GLY A 601 -13.13 17.47 2.86
CA GLY A 601 -13.15 18.66 1.99
C GLY A 601 -12.02 18.85 0.98
N ASN A 602 -12.03 20.06 0.39
CA ASN A 602 -11.19 20.54 -0.72
C ASN A 602 -9.76 21.00 -0.32
N GLY A 603 -9.04 20.27 0.54
CA GLY A 603 -7.58 20.44 0.67
C GLY A 603 -7.08 21.80 1.18
N GLY A 604 -7.75 22.41 2.16
CA GLY A 604 -7.22 23.57 2.88
C GLY A 604 -7.43 24.94 2.19
N LEU A 605 -8.41 25.67 2.73
CA LEU A 605 -8.69 27.12 2.65
C LEU A 605 -9.21 27.71 1.33
N PRO A 606 -10.41 28.34 1.35
CA PRO A 606 -10.53 29.73 0.98
C PRO A 606 -10.11 30.60 2.18
N ALA A 607 -9.32 31.64 1.95
CA ALA A 607 -8.98 32.62 2.98
C ALA A 607 -10.27 33.16 3.66
N GLY A 608 -10.52 32.78 4.93
CA GLY A 608 -11.40 33.54 5.83
C GLY A 608 -12.62 32.88 6.50
N ALA A 609 -12.84 31.56 6.48
CA ALA A 609 -13.96 30.97 7.24
C ALA A 609 -13.64 29.60 7.89
N PRO A 610 -13.14 29.57 9.14
CA PRO A 610 -13.03 28.33 9.94
C PRO A 610 -14.37 27.79 10.46
N ASP A 611 -15.50 28.49 10.23
CA ASP A 611 -16.79 28.15 10.84
C ASP A 611 -17.83 27.54 9.87
N ASP A 612 -17.50 27.35 8.57
CA ASP A 612 -18.44 26.73 7.62
C ASP A 612 -18.16 25.23 7.44
N ALA A 613 -18.87 24.41 8.23
CA ALA A 613 -18.84 22.95 8.15
C ALA A 613 -19.13 22.41 6.73
N ALA A 614 -19.73 23.21 5.83
CA ALA A 614 -20.00 22.82 4.46
C ALA A 614 -18.73 22.42 3.69
N TYR A 615 -17.57 23.01 3.99
CA TYR A 615 -16.32 22.68 3.29
C TYR A 615 -15.80 21.28 3.61
N LEU A 616 -15.99 20.81 4.85
CA LEU A 616 -15.56 19.47 5.26
C LEU A 616 -16.43 18.37 4.63
N ASP A 617 -17.63 18.75 4.19
CA ASP A 617 -18.62 17.89 3.55
C ASP A 617 -18.56 18.02 2.00
N GLU A 618 -17.39 18.33 1.46
CA GLU A 618 -17.09 18.31 0.01
C GLU A 618 -16.16 17.15 -0.38
N PRO A 619 -16.21 16.67 -1.64
CA PRO A 619 -15.30 15.64 -2.11
C PRO A 619 -13.86 16.17 -2.13
N ARG A 620 -12.88 15.28 -1.93
CA ARG A 620 -11.46 15.64 -1.97
C ARG A 620 -11.02 15.91 -3.38
N ARG A 621 -10.41 17.06 -3.61
CA ARG A 621 -9.82 17.41 -4.91
C ARG A 621 -8.43 17.98 -4.76
N SER A 622 -7.64 17.90 -5.83
CA SER A 622 -6.30 18.48 -5.89
C SER A 622 -6.38 20.01 -5.92
N TYR A 623 -5.78 20.71 -4.98
CA TYR A 623 -5.62 22.17 -5.05
C TYR A 623 -4.21 22.57 -4.71
N THR A 624 -3.72 23.62 -5.36
CA THR A 624 -2.39 24.15 -5.05
C THR A 624 -2.43 24.86 -3.71
N THR A 625 -1.55 24.43 -2.80
CA THR A 625 -1.29 25.09 -1.53
C THR A 625 0.11 25.70 -1.55
N THR A 626 0.26 26.93 -1.07
CA THR A 626 1.58 27.54 -0.92
C THR A 626 2.08 27.40 0.52
N PRO A 627 3.40 27.40 0.76
CA PRO A 627 3.96 27.40 2.11
C PRO A 627 3.34 28.50 2.98
N GLU A 628 3.17 29.71 2.44
CA GLU A 628 2.59 30.86 3.17
C GLU A 628 1.14 30.59 3.60
N MET A 629 0.34 29.99 2.71
CA MET A 629 -1.05 29.65 3.00
C MET A 629 -1.14 28.63 4.12
N ILE A 630 -0.30 27.59 4.08
CA ILE A 630 -0.26 26.55 5.10
C ILE A 630 0.18 27.16 6.43
N LEU A 631 1.32 27.84 6.47
CA LEU A 631 1.86 28.42 7.71
C LEU A 631 0.94 29.47 8.33
N ALA A 632 0.16 30.20 7.53
CA ALA A 632 -0.83 31.14 8.04
C ALA A 632 -2.05 30.46 8.71
N ALA A 633 -2.32 29.20 8.40
CA ALA A 633 -3.43 28.42 8.95
C ALA A 633 -2.99 27.37 9.98
N THR A 634 -1.71 27.05 10.05
CA THR A 634 -1.17 26.11 11.02
C THR A 634 -1.25 26.69 12.45
N PRO A 635 -1.55 25.88 13.48
CA PRO A 635 -1.53 26.32 14.87
C PRO A 635 -0.19 26.91 15.32
N ASP A 636 -0.24 27.76 16.36
CA ASP A 636 0.95 28.33 17.00
C ASP A 636 1.96 27.22 17.37
N GLY A 637 3.21 27.40 16.98
CA GLY A 637 4.32 26.51 17.33
C GLY A 637 4.84 25.64 16.19
N ILE A 638 4.15 25.54 15.06
CA ILE A 638 4.70 24.91 13.84
C ILE A 638 5.35 25.98 12.96
N THR A 639 6.65 25.87 12.75
CA THR A 639 7.45 26.72 11.86
C THR A 639 7.95 25.96 10.63
N ALA A 640 8.36 26.70 9.60
CA ALA A 640 9.14 26.16 8.50
C ALA A 640 10.61 26.00 8.91
N GLU A 641 11.20 24.85 8.58
CA GLU A 641 12.57 24.50 8.97
C GLU A 641 13.36 23.95 7.80
N CYS A 642 14.66 24.24 7.81
CA CYS A 642 15.63 23.56 6.97
C CYS A 642 16.12 22.27 7.61
N PRO A 643 16.59 21.29 6.82
CA PRO A 643 17.31 20.15 7.36
C PRO A 643 18.50 20.62 8.19
N THR A 644 18.76 19.93 9.29
CA THR A 644 20.00 20.10 10.06
C THR A 644 21.19 19.56 9.26
N GLN A 645 22.42 19.93 9.62
CA GLN A 645 23.60 19.36 8.96
C GLN A 645 23.65 17.83 9.09
N HIS A 646 23.19 17.30 10.23
CA HIS A 646 23.06 15.86 10.44
C HIS A 646 22.09 15.23 9.44
N ASP A 647 20.91 15.84 9.22
CA ASP A 647 19.97 15.38 8.21
C ASP A 647 20.60 15.42 6.80
N VAL A 648 21.32 16.50 6.46
CA VAL A 648 22.04 16.59 5.18
C VAL A 648 23.05 15.45 5.05
N ASP A 649 23.83 15.19 6.10
CA ASP A 649 24.88 14.17 6.09
C ASP A 649 24.28 12.77 5.90
N VAL A 650 23.19 12.43 6.62
CA VAL A 650 22.46 11.15 6.45
C VAL A 650 21.78 11.08 5.09
N CYS A 651 21.07 12.12 4.67
CA CYS A 651 20.30 12.14 3.43
C CYS A 651 21.17 12.27 2.17
N THR A 652 22.46 12.59 2.30
CA THR A 652 23.44 12.61 1.18
C THR A 652 24.53 11.57 1.32
N ALA A 653 24.51 10.78 2.40
CA ALA A 653 25.47 9.73 2.63
C ALA A 653 25.45 8.77 1.44
N LYS A 654 26.65 8.61 0.87
CA LYS A 654 26.88 7.67 -0.21
C LYS A 654 27.20 6.33 0.39
N VAL A 655 26.61 5.29 -0.18
CA VAL A 655 26.97 3.92 0.20
C VAL A 655 27.92 3.40 -0.84
N GLU A 656 29.10 3.01 -0.38
CA GLU A 656 30.02 2.21 -1.18
C GLU A 656 29.93 0.75 -0.74
N VAL A 657 29.49 -0.12 -1.65
CA VAL A 657 29.47 -1.57 -1.42
C VAL A 657 30.46 -2.19 -2.37
N MET A 658 31.51 -2.85 -1.87
CA MET A 658 32.55 -3.50 -2.70
C MET A 658 33.27 -2.54 -3.68
N GLY A 659 33.40 -1.26 -3.32
CA GLY A 659 34.04 -0.22 -4.13
C GLY A 659 33.13 0.46 -5.16
N ILE A 660 31.81 0.38 -4.97
CA ILE A 660 30.79 0.95 -5.87
C ILE A 660 29.94 1.92 -5.12
N ASP A 661 30.04 3.18 -5.55
CA ASP A 661 29.11 4.23 -5.17
C ASP A 661 27.72 3.89 -5.70
N LEU A 662 26.83 3.51 -4.78
CA LEU A 662 25.41 3.28 -5.04
C LEU A 662 24.60 4.57 -5.15
N GLY A 663 25.30 5.70 -5.11
CA GLY A 663 24.71 7.02 -5.09
C GLY A 663 23.98 7.26 -3.79
N ASN A 664 23.07 8.24 -3.85
CA ASN A 664 22.20 8.55 -2.74
C ASN A 664 21.04 7.56 -2.68
N LEU A 665 21.09 6.63 -1.72
CA LEU A 665 20.07 5.59 -1.54
C LEU A 665 18.80 6.08 -0.83
N THR A 666 18.86 7.25 -0.19
CA THR A 666 17.66 7.84 0.44
C THR A 666 16.68 8.39 -0.61
N GLY A 667 17.11 8.51 -1.87
CA GLY A 667 16.30 9.11 -2.93
C GLY A 667 16.02 10.60 -2.70
N TRP A 668 16.80 11.26 -1.82
CA TRP A 668 16.59 12.65 -1.47
C TRP A 668 16.69 13.54 -2.70
N SER A 669 15.56 14.17 -3.04
CA SER A 669 15.41 14.92 -4.28
C SER A 669 15.78 16.38 -4.06
N THR A 670 16.98 16.77 -4.51
CA THR A 670 17.39 18.17 -4.55
C THR A 670 17.04 18.82 -5.89
N PHE A 671 16.83 20.13 -5.89
CA PHE A 671 16.59 20.93 -7.08
C PHE A 671 17.55 22.12 -7.14
N LYS A 672 17.68 22.74 -8.31
CA LYS A 672 18.53 23.93 -8.46
C LYS A 672 17.94 25.08 -7.65
N CYS A 673 18.75 25.68 -6.77
CA CYS A 673 18.31 26.83 -5.98
C CYS A 673 17.84 27.98 -6.90
N SER A 674 16.69 28.55 -6.59
CA SER A 674 16.16 29.75 -7.21
C SER A 674 16.34 31.00 -6.32
N GLY A 675 16.64 30.79 -5.04
CA GLY A 675 16.70 31.84 -4.02
C GLY A 675 15.33 32.13 -3.41
N GLY A 676 14.39 31.18 -3.50
CA GLY A 676 13.06 31.28 -2.89
C GLY A 676 13.12 31.28 -1.37
N GLU A 677 12.13 31.88 -0.71
CA GLU A 677 12.07 32.02 0.76
C GLU A 677 11.99 30.66 1.48
N TYR A 678 11.38 29.66 0.86
CA TYR A 678 11.18 28.31 1.40
C TYR A 678 12.17 27.29 0.82
N GLU A 679 13.33 27.75 0.36
CA GLU A 679 14.41 26.91 -0.14
C GLU A 679 15.56 26.87 0.86
N CYS A 680 16.10 25.67 1.08
CA CYS A 680 17.27 25.43 1.92
C CYS A 680 18.41 24.95 1.04
N GLU A 681 19.46 25.75 0.90
CA GLU A 681 20.68 25.32 0.21
C GLU A 681 21.40 24.26 1.05
N VAL A 682 21.48 23.03 0.53
CA VAL A 682 22.07 21.87 1.22
C VAL A 682 23.46 21.55 0.66
N THR A 683 23.69 21.86 -0.62
CA THR A 683 25.01 21.85 -1.25
C THR A 683 25.10 23.05 -2.20
N PRO A 684 26.29 23.49 -2.62
CA PRO A 684 26.44 24.68 -3.47
C PRO A 684 25.56 24.63 -4.73
N GLY A 685 24.53 25.47 -4.78
CA GLY A 685 23.58 25.57 -5.89
C GLY A 685 22.48 24.51 -5.92
N GLN A 686 22.41 23.58 -4.96
CA GLN A 686 21.31 22.62 -4.81
C GLN A 686 20.54 22.88 -3.50
N CYS A 687 19.23 22.95 -3.64
CA CYS A 687 18.30 23.24 -2.58
C CYS A 687 17.30 22.11 -2.38
N VAL A 688 16.72 22.07 -1.18
CA VAL A 688 15.50 21.34 -0.85
C VAL A 688 14.43 22.32 -0.39
N ARG A 689 13.18 21.86 -0.27
CA ARG A 689 12.11 22.68 0.30
C ARG A 689 12.21 22.63 1.82
N MET A 690 11.84 23.73 2.47
CA MET A 690 11.55 23.70 3.90
C MET A 690 10.37 22.77 4.19
N GLU A 691 10.40 22.11 5.34
CA GLU A 691 9.30 21.30 5.86
C GLU A 691 8.79 21.88 7.17
N ALA A 692 7.59 21.47 7.57
CA ALA A 692 7.02 21.83 8.85
C ALA A 692 7.86 21.19 9.98
N SER A 693 8.07 21.96 11.05
CA SER A 693 8.72 21.49 12.30
C SER A 693 8.00 20.31 12.96
N GLY A 694 6.69 20.16 12.75
CA GLY A 694 5.87 19.05 13.22
C GLY A 694 4.80 18.68 12.19
N PRO A 695 4.08 17.55 12.38
CA PRO A 695 3.12 17.07 11.40
C PRO A 695 1.99 18.08 11.24
N LEU A 696 1.66 18.41 10.01
CA LEU A 696 0.57 19.33 9.71
C LEU A 696 -0.76 18.73 10.16
N PRO A 697 -1.70 19.56 10.67
CA PRO A 697 -3.08 19.14 10.84
C PRO A 697 -3.64 18.51 9.56
N VAL A 698 -4.46 17.48 9.68
CA VAL A 698 -4.88 16.65 8.53
C VAL A 698 -5.62 17.42 7.43
N HIS A 699 -6.27 18.52 7.77
CA HIS A 699 -6.99 19.39 6.84
C HIS A 699 -6.09 20.36 6.08
N LEU A 700 -4.82 20.50 6.48
CA LEU A 700 -3.79 21.31 5.81
C LEU A 700 -2.83 20.46 4.98
N ARG A 701 -2.91 19.12 5.09
CA ARG A 701 -2.11 18.19 4.31
C ARG A 701 -2.61 18.14 2.88
N ASN A 702 -1.69 17.96 1.94
CA ASN A 702 -2.04 17.75 0.55
C ASN A 702 -2.79 16.43 0.38
N HIS A 703 -3.97 16.48 -0.24
CA HIS A 703 -4.75 15.27 -0.52
C HIS A 703 -4.28 14.60 -1.81
N THR A 704 -4.27 13.27 -1.78
CA THR A 704 -4.04 12.43 -2.95
C THR A 704 -5.01 11.25 -2.91
N ASP A 705 -4.80 10.26 -3.78
CA ASP A 705 -5.39 8.91 -3.73
C ASP A 705 -5.61 8.36 -2.30
N TYR A 706 -4.62 8.55 -1.41
CA TYR A 706 -4.71 8.20 0.01
C TYR A 706 -3.82 9.10 0.87
N LEU A 707 -4.38 9.84 1.82
CA LEU A 707 -3.63 10.84 2.60
C LEU A 707 -2.48 10.26 3.43
N TRP A 708 -2.63 9.05 3.94
CA TRP A 708 -1.74 8.45 4.95
C TRP A 708 -0.40 7.95 4.42
N GLN A 709 -0.16 8.07 3.11
CA GLN A 709 1.11 7.73 2.46
C GLN A 709 1.91 8.97 2.00
N ARG A 710 1.42 10.16 2.35
CA ARG A 710 2.03 11.44 1.95
C ARG A 710 2.78 12.05 3.10
N ASP A 711 3.78 12.85 2.75
CA ASP A 711 4.60 13.55 3.72
C ASP A 711 3.72 14.49 4.57
N PRO A 712 3.57 14.22 5.89
CA PRO A 712 2.76 15.06 6.76
C PRO A 712 3.43 16.40 7.08
N PHE A 713 4.69 16.61 6.66
CA PHE A 713 5.46 17.84 6.91
C PHE A 713 5.55 18.75 5.68
N GLU A 714 5.01 18.35 4.51
CA GLU A 714 5.14 19.11 3.25
C GLU A 714 4.51 20.50 3.34
N LEU A 715 5.33 21.55 3.31
CA LEU A 715 4.88 22.95 3.27
C LEU A 715 4.56 23.40 1.84
N GLY A 716 3.47 22.87 1.31
CA GLY A 716 2.87 23.34 0.08
C GLY A 716 3.13 22.40 -1.08
N SER A 717 2.09 22.23 -1.89
CA SER A 717 2.14 21.33 -3.02
C SER A 717 1.52 21.96 -4.26
N GLY A 718 2.18 21.77 -5.39
CA GLY A 718 1.64 22.18 -6.68
C GLY A 718 0.74 21.07 -7.19
N ALA A 719 -0.56 21.32 -7.30
CA ALA A 719 -1.51 20.32 -7.83
C ALA A 719 -1.26 19.97 -9.31
N GLY A 720 -0.43 20.74 -10.03
CA GLY A 720 -0.30 20.71 -11.50
C GLY A 720 -1.55 21.21 -12.22
N PHE A 721 -2.72 20.78 -11.73
CA PHE A 721 -4.05 21.05 -12.23
C PHE A 721 -5.04 21.26 -11.06
N PRO A 722 -5.18 22.50 -10.55
CA PRO A 722 -6.08 22.80 -9.43
C PRO A 722 -7.54 22.48 -9.77
N GLY A 723 -8.21 21.74 -8.89
CA GLY A 723 -9.59 21.30 -8.98
C GLY A 723 -9.87 20.27 -10.07
N GLN A 724 -8.86 19.74 -10.76
CA GLN A 724 -9.08 18.82 -11.90
C GLN A 724 -9.06 17.35 -11.51
N ARG A 725 -8.65 16.98 -10.30
CA ARG A 725 -8.68 15.60 -9.84
C ARG A 725 -9.51 15.48 -8.58
N GLN A 726 -10.37 14.46 -8.51
CA GLN A 726 -11.10 14.04 -7.32
C GLN A 726 -10.64 12.67 -6.85
N PHE A 727 -10.33 12.55 -5.56
CA PHE A 727 -9.84 11.33 -4.92
C PHE A 727 -10.97 10.51 -4.30
N ALA A 728 -10.78 9.19 -4.19
CA ALA A 728 -11.81 8.26 -3.68
C ALA A 728 -12.19 8.48 -2.21
N GLY A 729 -11.30 9.08 -1.41
CA GLY A 729 -11.57 9.49 -0.03
C GLY A 729 -11.79 8.34 0.97
N SER A 730 -11.25 7.15 0.65
CA SER A 730 -11.22 6.00 1.57
C SER A 730 -10.41 6.29 2.84
N ASP A 731 -9.46 7.21 2.77
CA ASP A 731 -8.66 7.69 3.90
C ASP A 731 -9.49 8.35 5.01
N TYR A 732 -10.70 8.87 4.75
CA TYR A 732 -11.64 9.30 5.80
C TYR A 732 -12.51 8.14 6.30
N SER A 733 -13.03 7.35 5.36
CA SER A 733 -14.04 6.34 5.66
C SER A 733 -13.48 5.21 6.54
N VAL A 734 -12.23 4.79 6.27
CA VAL A 734 -11.55 3.74 7.05
C VAL A 734 -11.39 4.13 8.52
N PRO A 735 -10.69 5.23 8.89
CA PRO A 735 -10.51 5.59 10.29
C PRO A 735 -11.82 5.88 11.01
N TYR A 736 -12.80 6.52 10.34
CA TYR A 736 -14.11 6.77 10.96
C TYR A 736 -14.82 5.47 11.35
N TRP A 737 -15.01 4.54 10.41
CA TRP A 737 -15.71 3.29 10.68
C TRP A 737 -14.91 2.38 11.63
N ASN A 738 -13.57 2.48 11.64
CA ASN A 738 -12.73 1.77 12.59
C ASN A 738 -12.84 2.34 14.01
N ALA A 739 -12.86 3.66 14.17
CA ALA A 739 -13.09 4.31 15.48
C ALA A 739 -14.48 3.96 16.04
N ARG A 740 -15.49 3.86 15.17
CA ARG A 740 -16.83 3.38 15.53
C ARG A 740 -16.80 1.94 16.04
N ARG A 741 -16.11 1.06 15.32
CA ARG A 741 -15.93 -0.34 15.69
C ARG A 741 -15.31 -0.51 17.08
N TYR A 742 -14.34 0.31 17.44
CA TYR A 742 -13.73 0.29 18.77
C TYR A 742 -14.54 1.01 19.85
N GLY A 743 -15.66 1.63 19.49
CA GLY A 743 -16.50 2.41 20.41
C GLY A 743 -15.88 3.75 20.84
N PHE A 744 -14.88 4.24 20.09
CA PHE A 744 -14.22 5.53 20.34
C PHE A 744 -15.10 6.71 19.92
N ILE A 745 -16.03 6.50 18.97
CA ILE A 745 -17.05 7.47 18.54
C ILE A 745 -18.44 6.87 18.76
N GLN A 746 -19.27 7.51 19.58
CA GLN A 746 -20.59 7.00 19.97
C GLN A 746 -21.74 7.82 19.37
N GLU A 747 -21.46 9.04 18.91
CA GLU A 747 -22.41 9.98 18.34
C GLU A 747 -23.05 9.40 17.07
N GLY A 748 -24.37 9.21 17.08
CA GLY A 748 -25.09 8.55 15.99
C GLY A 748 -24.89 7.03 15.88
N SER A 749 -24.32 6.37 16.91
CA SER A 749 -24.16 4.92 16.91
C SER A 749 -25.52 4.22 16.78
N GLY A 750 -25.59 3.18 15.95
CA GLY A 750 -26.82 2.47 15.63
C GLY A 750 -27.72 3.17 14.60
N GLN A 751 -27.40 4.40 14.17
CA GLN A 751 -28.09 5.03 13.04
C GLN A 751 -27.63 4.39 11.73
N VAL A 752 -28.59 4.12 10.84
CA VAL A 752 -28.38 3.39 9.59
C VAL A 752 -29.10 4.08 8.43
N LEU A 753 -28.78 3.71 7.19
CA LEU A 753 -29.47 4.22 6.02
C LEU A 753 -30.74 3.43 5.71
N ALA A 754 -31.85 4.13 5.49
CA ALA A 754 -33.13 3.56 5.10
C ALA A 754 -33.91 4.46 4.14
N TRP A 755 -34.83 3.87 3.38
CA TRP A 755 -35.68 4.61 2.44
C TRP A 755 -36.79 5.40 3.16
N ARG A 756 -36.72 6.73 3.06
CA ARG A 756 -37.72 7.71 3.51
C ARG A 756 -38.70 8.04 2.38
N ASP A 757 -40.00 8.02 2.64
CA ASP A 757 -41.01 8.48 1.67
C ASP A 757 -41.05 10.03 1.67
N GLU A 758 -40.72 10.67 0.54
CA GLU A 758 -40.66 12.14 0.40
C GLU A 758 -41.85 12.74 -0.37
N GLY A 759 -42.69 11.89 -0.98
CA GLY A 759 -43.89 12.35 -1.67
C GLY A 759 -44.22 11.52 -2.90
N THR A 760 -44.73 12.17 -3.95
CA THR A 760 -45.08 11.55 -5.22
C THR A 760 -44.15 11.98 -6.35
N CYS A 761 -43.87 11.08 -7.28
CA CYS A 761 -43.12 11.31 -8.51
C CYS A 761 -43.91 10.78 -9.71
N GLU A 762 -43.65 11.34 -10.90
CA GLU A 762 -44.29 10.92 -12.16
C GLU A 762 -43.52 9.83 -12.90
#